data_AF-A0A5J4XAG9-F1
#
_entry.id   AF-A0A5J4XAG9-F1
#
_cell.length_a   1.000
_cell.length_b   1.000
_cell.length_c   1.000
_cell.angle_alpha   90.00
_cell.angle_beta   90.00
_cell.angle_gamma   90.00
#
_symmetry.space_group_name_H-M   'P 1'
#
loop_
_entity.id
_entity.type
_entity.pdbx_description
1 polymer ?
#
loop_
_entity_poly.entity_id
_entity_poly.type
_entity_poly.pdbx_seq_one_letter_code
_entity_poly.pdbx_strand_id
1 'polypeptide(L)'
;MEESRLLESQGFQVKGLMDIYHRELGVVAAKVMKNELFDVNEWNVSGILNSDPHNMCPFIVRNILAKKFDKMTVILMEFANLGNLKNITDTNVNIPLPTVRVIMKQLLQGLSYIHSKGIVHRDIKGANILLHNPLNTGRINLQIADFGVVKILTEAQRTALMSVVGTNAFMSPELLLGNDNELKSADAKVDVWSFGILIYQIVTHTFPFNPYKIGSIFQFASSKVLIRPYSITDDNLWNLLVKMLAFDRKDRISAEDALKHPFFSKIQKQKEIEKYSPSGSVRDKDEVMSNDTDKVEFNNLLERQRRDEEAEEKRRIEIEKKRQEEEQNKRDQQLTEIKMKQNELDQLNVIKSEEYEKDKKDKLQREIDVMEKVRQQMSINEDKIREKKQKEREQRQIQLDQEREQRWKEFEIMQERKRKEIEDERQKRWKEEEEQRLRRQMQQEEEDKQRREKRLNKREEEKKKQEEQDKKKKEQEQQEIKKKLEDQIKQRQEIEQRSLQEEEEKRKKQEQDQIERDRIKKQQDEARELKRKANEEERERRNNEFELELKKRRLEEEAQLIARREERQRKREEDREKRRFELEEGLKSRDEERKKKKEEEDRKKKEEEELQKKQQEDEQRQKELEQEELKMKEEEEMRRIIEEQEQDE
;
A
#
# COMPACT_ATOMS: atom_id res chain seq x y z
N MET A 1 -4.77 42.60 -34.91
CA MET A 1 -4.71 43.51 -36.08
C MET A 1 -6.04 43.59 -36.82
N GLU A 2 -6.76 42.48 -37.02
CA GLU A 2 -8.08 42.48 -37.70
C GLU A 2 -9.21 43.08 -36.83
N GLU A 3 -9.20 42.82 -35.53
CA GLU A 3 -10.20 43.31 -34.56
C GLU A 3 -10.13 44.83 -34.32
N SER A 4 -8.92 45.36 -34.10
CA SER A 4 -8.71 46.81 -33.91
C SER A 4 -9.09 47.61 -35.15
N ARG A 5 -8.74 47.10 -36.35
CA ARG A 5 -9.12 47.71 -37.63
C ARG A 5 -10.63 47.71 -37.83
N LEU A 6 -11.34 46.64 -37.42
CA LEU A 6 -12.79 46.60 -37.48
C LEU A 6 -13.40 47.68 -36.57
N LEU A 7 -12.93 47.80 -35.33
CA LEU A 7 -13.41 48.84 -34.39
C LEU A 7 -13.13 50.25 -34.91
N GLU A 8 -11.92 50.52 -35.40
CA GLU A 8 -11.56 51.81 -36.00
C GLU A 8 -12.42 52.12 -37.24
N SER A 9 -12.70 51.14 -38.10
CA SER A 9 -13.58 51.32 -39.27
C SER A 9 -15.02 51.71 -38.90
N GLN A 10 -15.44 51.41 -37.67
CA GLN A 10 -16.76 51.77 -37.15
C GLN A 10 -16.73 53.07 -36.32
N GLY A 11 -15.62 53.80 -36.32
CA GLY A 11 -15.49 55.09 -35.63
C GLY A 11 -15.13 55.00 -34.15
N PHE A 12 -14.72 53.83 -33.65
CA PHE A 12 -14.24 53.69 -32.28
C PHE A 12 -12.75 54.02 -32.17
N GLN A 13 -12.38 54.80 -31.16
CA GLN A 13 -10.97 55.01 -30.81
C GLN A 13 -10.52 53.92 -29.82
N VAL A 14 -9.58 53.06 -30.23
CA VAL A 14 -9.02 51.99 -29.40
C VAL A 14 -7.94 52.56 -28.48
N LYS A 15 -8.16 52.50 -27.15
CA LYS A 15 -7.25 53.08 -26.13
C LYS A 15 -6.39 52.03 -25.40
N GLY A 16 -6.68 50.74 -25.58
CA GLY A 16 -5.98 49.63 -24.93
C GLY A 16 -6.45 48.27 -25.47
N LEU A 17 -6.19 47.19 -24.71
CA LEU A 17 -6.71 45.86 -25.04
C LEU A 17 -8.23 45.83 -24.74
N MET A 18 -9.04 46.26 -25.71
CA MET A 18 -10.51 46.27 -25.73
C MET A 18 -11.26 47.44 -25.07
N ASP A 19 -10.57 48.46 -24.55
CA ASP A 19 -11.19 49.72 -24.10
C ASP A 19 -11.36 50.67 -25.28
N ILE A 20 -12.60 51.10 -25.52
CA ILE A 20 -12.94 51.98 -26.63
C ILE A 20 -13.67 53.23 -26.15
N TYR A 21 -13.40 54.34 -26.82
CA TYR A 21 -14.17 55.57 -26.63
C TYR A 21 -15.27 55.68 -27.68
N HIS A 22 -16.51 55.82 -27.23
CA HIS A 22 -17.68 56.10 -28.09
C HIS A 22 -18.22 57.49 -27.78
N ARG A 23 -18.47 58.28 -28.83
CA ARG A 23 -18.81 59.71 -28.73
C ARG A 23 -20.03 60.01 -27.85
N GLU A 24 -21.02 59.11 -27.85
CA GLU A 24 -22.27 59.27 -27.10
C GLU A 24 -22.30 58.46 -25.79
N LEU A 25 -21.52 57.38 -25.70
CA LEU A 25 -21.60 56.43 -24.56
C LEU A 25 -20.42 56.60 -23.58
N GLY A 26 -19.44 57.43 -23.91
CA GLY A 26 -18.21 57.57 -23.13
C GLY A 26 -17.28 56.36 -23.30
N VAL A 27 -16.62 55.96 -22.21
CA VAL A 27 -15.70 54.81 -22.21
C VAL A 27 -16.49 53.53 -22.02
N VAL A 28 -16.36 52.61 -22.98
CA VAL A 28 -17.01 51.29 -22.97
C VAL A 28 -15.98 50.21 -23.31
N ALA A 29 -16.27 48.97 -22.94
CA ALA A 29 -15.48 47.81 -23.36
C ALA A 29 -16.14 47.14 -24.58
N ALA A 30 -15.32 46.62 -25.50
CA ALA A 30 -15.78 45.91 -26.70
C ALA A 30 -15.28 44.47 -26.73
N LYS A 31 -16.18 43.50 -26.67
CA LYS A 31 -15.88 42.09 -26.93
C LYS A 31 -16.08 41.81 -28.42
N VAL A 32 -15.01 41.47 -29.13
CA VAL A 32 -15.03 41.11 -30.55
C VAL A 32 -14.83 39.60 -30.68
N MET A 33 -15.70 38.92 -31.43
CA MET A 33 -15.61 37.46 -31.61
C MET A 33 -16.08 37.05 -33.00
N LYS A 34 -15.62 35.88 -33.47
CA LYS A 34 -16.16 35.29 -34.70
C LYS A 34 -17.63 34.95 -34.54
N ASN A 35 -18.41 35.12 -35.61
CA ASN A 35 -19.85 34.81 -35.62
C ASN A 35 -20.18 33.37 -35.20
N GLU A 36 -19.28 32.43 -35.49
CA GLU A 36 -19.40 31.01 -35.15
C GLU A 36 -19.26 30.74 -33.64
N LEU A 37 -18.60 31.65 -32.91
CA LEU A 37 -18.37 31.55 -31.47
C LEU A 37 -19.41 32.31 -30.65
N PHE A 38 -20.32 33.04 -31.30
CA PHE A 38 -21.34 33.83 -30.62
C PHE A 38 -22.47 32.92 -30.12
N ASP A 39 -22.66 32.88 -28.81
CA ASP A 39 -23.80 32.22 -28.18
C ASP A 39 -24.99 33.21 -28.14
N VAL A 40 -26.12 32.83 -28.74
CA VAL A 40 -27.35 33.63 -28.73
C VAL A 40 -27.83 33.88 -27.29
N ASN A 41 -27.57 32.96 -26.37
CA ASN A 41 -27.92 33.13 -24.96
C ASN A 41 -27.13 34.27 -24.29
N GLU A 42 -25.89 34.54 -24.70
CA GLU A 42 -25.10 35.68 -24.20
C GLU A 42 -25.83 37.00 -24.48
N TRP A 43 -26.46 37.12 -25.65
CA TRP A 43 -27.29 38.28 -25.99
C TRP A 43 -28.64 38.28 -25.29
N ASN A 44 -29.34 37.13 -25.23
CA ASN A 44 -30.63 37.03 -24.55
C ASN A 44 -30.55 37.43 -23.06
N VAL A 45 -29.43 37.12 -22.40
CA VAL A 45 -29.15 37.60 -21.03
C VAL A 45 -29.22 39.12 -20.95
N SER A 46 -28.70 39.84 -21.94
CA SER A 46 -28.76 41.31 -21.97
C SER A 46 -30.20 41.81 -21.94
N GLY A 47 -31.09 41.18 -22.72
CA GLY A 47 -32.52 41.51 -22.71
C GLY A 47 -33.19 41.25 -21.36
N ILE A 48 -32.86 40.13 -20.71
CA ILE A 48 -33.38 39.78 -19.38
C ILE A 48 -32.86 40.77 -18.33
N LEU A 49 -31.56 41.02 -18.27
CA LEU A 49 -30.94 41.85 -17.25
C LEU A 49 -31.31 43.32 -17.42
N ASN A 50 -31.36 43.84 -18.67
CA ASN A 50 -31.69 45.24 -18.96
C ASN A 50 -33.17 45.59 -18.77
N SER A 51 -34.03 44.59 -18.52
CA SER A 51 -35.40 44.84 -18.07
C SER A 51 -35.48 45.47 -16.67
N ASP A 52 -34.45 45.27 -15.84
CA ASP A 52 -34.38 45.86 -14.50
C ASP A 52 -33.49 47.11 -14.48
N PRO A 53 -33.81 48.10 -13.61
CA PRO A 53 -32.99 49.30 -13.44
C PRO A 53 -31.51 49.01 -13.18
N HIS A 54 -30.61 49.82 -13.76
CA HIS A 54 -29.16 49.64 -13.61
C HIS A 54 -28.68 49.62 -12.15
N ASN A 55 -29.36 50.35 -11.26
CA ASN A 55 -29.01 50.42 -9.84
C ASN A 55 -29.47 49.21 -9.02
N MET A 56 -30.23 48.27 -9.58
CA MET A 56 -30.80 47.15 -8.84
C MET A 56 -29.75 46.13 -8.40
N CYS A 57 -28.75 45.88 -9.25
CA CYS A 57 -27.60 45.05 -8.91
C CYS A 57 -26.33 45.61 -9.59
N PRO A 58 -25.47 46.34 -8.85
CA PRO A 58 -24.25 46.91 -9.40
C PRO A 58 -23.12 45.87 -9.57
N PHE A 59 -23.35 44.60 -9.21
CA PHE A 59 -22.34 43.54 -9.13
C PHE A 59 -22.29 42.64 -10.37
N ILE A 60 -22.75 43.15 -11.51
CA ILE A 60 -22.77 42.50 -12.81
C ILE A 60 -22.44 43.53 -13.88
N VAL A 61 -21.69 43.12 -14.89
CA VAL A 61 -21.42 43.92 -16.08
C VAL A 61 -22.60 43.79 -17.04
N ARG A 62 -23.14 44.92 -17.50
CA ARG A 62 -24.23 44.93 -18.49
C ARG A 62 -23.69 45.14 -19.90
N ASN A 63 -24.29 44.40 -20.84
CA ASN A 63 -24.11 44.64 -22.25
C ASN A 63 -25.01 45.80 -22.68
N ILE A 64 -24.43 46.71 -23.46
CA ILE A 64 -25.05 47.93 -23.97
C ILE A 64 -25.65 47.68 -25.35
N LEU A 65 -24.85 47.11 -26.26
CA LEU A 65 -25.23 46.91 -27.67
C LEU A 65 -24.49 45.69 -28.22
N ALA A 66 -25.12 44.93 -29.11
CA ALA A 66 -24.41 43.98 -29.96
C ALA A 66 -24.68 44.29 -31.43
N LYS A 67 -23.65 44.18 -32.26
CA LYS A 67 -23.75 44.34 -33.71
C LYS A 67 -22.99 43.21 -34.41
N LYS A 68 -23.68 42.54 -35.32
CA LYS A 68 -23.10 41.50 -36.16
C LYS A 68 -22.57 42.12 -37.46
N PHE A 69 -21.37 41.71 -37.84
CA PHE A 69 -20.68 42.01 -39.09
C PHE A 69 -20.46 40.71 -39.87
N ASP A 70 -19.87 40.79 -41.06
CA ASP A 70 -19.71 39.65 -41.98
C ASP A 70 -19.16 38.37 -41.29
N LYS A 71 -17.98 38.47 -40.68
CA LYS A 71 -17.33 37.35 -39.98
C LYS A 71 -17.31 37.49 -38.46
N MET A 72 -17.64 38.66 -37.93
CA MET A 72 -17.42 39.01 -36.53
C MET A 72 -18.68 39.59 -35.88
N THR A 73 -18.87 39.34 -34.59
CA THR A 73 -19.85 40.00 -33.74
C THR A 73 -19.11 40.87 -32.72
N VAL A 74 -19.60 42.09 -32.52
CA VAL A 74 -19.08 43.04 -31.52
C VAL A 74 -20.16 43.25 -30.47
N ILE A 75 -19.81 43.06 -29.20
CA ILE A 75 -20.65 43.37 -28.03
C ILE A 75 -20.00 44.51 -27.26
N LEU A 76 -20.70 45.64 -27.14
CA LEU A 76 -20.36 46.75 -26.28
C LEU A 76 -20.90 46.51 -24.88
N MET A 77 -20.09 46.76 -23.87
CA MET A 77 -20.40 46.51 -22.46
C MET A 77 -19.87 47.62 -21.54
N GLU A 78 -20.44 47.71 -20.35
CA GLU A 78 -19.97 48.61 -19.30
C GLU A 78 -18.48 48.40 -19.02
N PHE A 79 -17.74 49.50 -18.84
CA PHE A 79 -16.30 49.46 -18.61
C PHE A 79 -15.95 49.37 -17.11
N ALA A 80 -15.14 48.38 -16.76
CA ALA A 80 -14.57 48.21 -15.42
C ALA A 80 -13.11 48.68 -15.39
N ASN A 81 -12.82 49.70 -14.58
CA ASN A 81 -11.58 50.49 -14.67
C ASN A 81 -10.38 49.96 -13.84
N LEU A 82 -10.51 48.82 -13.15
CA LEU A 82 -9.45 48.28 -12.28
C LEU A 82 -9.03 46.84 -12.65
N GLY A 83 -9.35 46.37 -13.85
CA GLY A 83 -9.02 45.03 -14.31
C GLY A 83 -9.88 43.96 -13.63
N ASN A 84 -9.32 42.76 -13.42
CA ASN A 84 -10.06 41.61 -12.89
C ASN A 84 -9.42 41.00 -11.64
N LEU A 85 -10.20 40.17 -10.94
CA LEU A 85 -9.81 39.55 -9.67
C LEU A 85 -8.68 38.53 -9.85
N LYS A 86 -8.49 37.98 -11.07
CA LYS A 86 -7.35 37.09 -11.38
C LYS A 86 -6.03 37.80 -11.15
N ASN A 87 -5.91 39.07 -11.54
CA ASN A 87 -4.71 39.86 -11.31
C ASN A 87 -4.34 39.92 -9.81
N ILE A 88 -5.35 39.94 -8.93
CA ILE A 88 -5.14 39.91 -7.48
C ILE A 88 -4.74 38.51 -7.03
N THR A 89 -5.44 37.46 -7.47
CA THR A 89 -5.09 36.07 -7.08
C THR A 89 -3.70 35.66 -7.57
N ASP A 90 -3.24 36.19 -8.70
CA ASP A 90 -1.90 35.90 -9.24
C ASP A 90 -0.77 36.54 -8.41
N THR A 91 -1.07 37.59 -7.62
CA THR A 91 -0.08 38.24 -6.75
C THR A 91 0.21 37.48 -5.46
N ASN A 92 -0.65 36.53 -5.08
CA ASN A 92 -0.63 35.85 -3.77
C ASN A 92 -0.63 36.81 -2.56
N VAL A 93 -1.16 38.02 -2.72
CA VAL A 93 -1.32 38.98 -1.62
C VAL A 93 -2.40 38.47 -0.67
N ASN A 94 -2.07 38.44 0.63
CA ASN A 94 -3.04 38.06 1.67
C ASN A 94 -4.14 39.11 1.77
N ILE A 95 -5.37 38.73 1.41
CA ILE A 95 -6.53 39.60 1.55
C ILE A 95 -7.07 39.46 2.98
N PRO A 96 -7.20 40.56 3.74
CA PRO A 96 -7.78 40.53 5.08
C PRO A 96 -9.20 39.94 5.06
N LEU A 97 -9.54 39.16 6.09
CA LEU A 97 -10.86 38.53 6.21
C LEU A 97 -12.05 39.50 6.08
N PRO A 98 -12.00 40.75 6.62
CA PRO A 98 -13.07 41.71 6.38
C PRO A 98 -13.26 42.03 4.90
N THR A 99 -12.17 42.15 4.14
CA THR A 99 -12.19 42.38 2.70
C THR A 99 -12.69 41.15 1.94
N VAL A 100 -12.27 39.93 2.33
CA VAL A 100 -12.82 38.68 1.78
C VAL A 100 -14.34 38.62 2.01
N ARG A 101 -14.82 39.03 3.18
CA ARG A 101 -16.27 39.09 3.45
C ARG A 101 -17.00 40.08 2.54
N VAL A 102 -16.41 41.24 2.28
CA VAL A 102 -17.00 42.21 1.33
C VAL A 102 -17.04 41.63 -0.08
N ILE A 103 -15.94 41.03 -0.55
CA ILE A 103 -15.86 40.34 -1.85
C ILE A 103 -16.95 39.27 -1.95
N MET A 104 -17.03 38.40 -0.95
CA MET A 104 -18.04 37.34 -0.90
C MET A 104 -19.45 37.87 -0.95
N LYS A 105 -19.73 38.93 -0.18
CA LYS A 105 -21.07 39.51 -0.13
C LYS A 105 -21.48 40.10 -1.47
N GLN A 106 -20.63 40.92 -2.10
CA GLN A 106 -20.95 41.54 -3.38
C GLN A 106 -21.19 40.49 -4.48
N LEU A 107 -20.32 39.48 -4.56
CA LEU A 107 -20.44 38.44 -5.59
C LEU A 107 -21.60 37.48 -5.34
N LEU A 108 -21.92 37.15 -4.09
CA LEU A 108 -23.14 36.40 -3.78
C LEU A 108 -24.40 37.19 -4.09
N GLN A 109 -24.41 38.52 -3.92
CA GLN A 109 -25.52 39.38 -4.35
C GLN A 109 -25.68 39.35 -5.87
N GLY A 110 -24.58 39.43 -6.63
CA GLY A 110 -24.57 39.27 -8.09
C GLY A 110 -25.09 37.90 -8.54
N LEU A 111 -24.59 36.82 -7.94
CA LEU A 111 -25.02 35.45 -8.22
C LEU A 111 -26.50 35.24 -7.88
N SER A 112 -26.92 35.63 -6.67
CA SER A 112 -28.32 35.53 -6.25
C SER A 112 -29.25 36.28 -7.20
N TYR A 113 -28.81 37.43 -7.71
CA TYR A 113 -29.58 38.20 -8.67
C TYR A 113 -29.73 37.47 -10.01
N ILE A 114 -28.63 37.04 -10.65
CA ILE A 114 -28.73 36.34 -11.94
C ILE A 114 -29.48 35.00 -11.81
N HIS A 115 -29.30 34.29 -10.69
CA HIS A 115 -30.01 33.04 -10.40
C HIS A 115 -31.51 33.26 -10.26
N SER A 116 -31.94 34.39 -9.65
CA SER A 116 -33.36 34.75 -9.54
C SER A 116 -34.02 35.03 -10.91
N LYS A 117 -33.21 35.32 -11.93
CA LYS A 117 -33.64 35.53 -13.32
C LYS A 117 -33.53 34.26 -14.17
N GLY A 118 -33.26 33.11 -13.55
CA GLY A 118 -33.09 31.83 -14.25
C GLY A 118 -31.76 31.73 -15.01
N ILE A 119 -30.79 32.61 -14.74
CA ILE A 119 -29.53 32.66 -15.49
C ILE A 119 -28.46 31.90 -14.69
N VAL A 120 -27.87 30.86 -15.31
CA VAL A 120 -26.73 30.11 -14.76
C VAL A 120 -25.48 30.46 -15.55
N HIS A 121 -24.46 31.03 -14.89
CA HIS A 121 -23.29 31.60 -15.55
C HIS A 121 -22.34 30.54 -16.13
N ARG A 122 -22.08 29.46 -15.39
CA ARG A 122 -21.22 28.31 -15.73
C ARG A 122 -19.72 28.58 -15.93
N ASP A 123 -19.22 29.80 -15.69
CA ASP A 123 -17.78 30.12 -15.80
C ASP A 123 -17.33 31.19 -14.80
N ILE A 124 -17.76 31.03 -13.54
CA ILE A 124 -17.30 31.90 -12.44
C ILE A 124 -15.84 31.58 -12.12
N LYS A 125 -14.96 32.56 -12.35
CA LYS A 125 -13.52 32.50 -12.06
C LYS A 125 -12.96 33.91 -11.93
N GLY A 126 -11.76 34.06 -11.35
CA GLY A 126 -11.16 35.38 -11.13
C GLY A 126 -11.03 36.25 -12.38
N ALA A 127 -10.85 35.65 -13.56
CA ALA A 127 -10.74 36.38 -14.83
C ALA A 127 -12.06 37.05 -15.26
N ASN A 128 -13.20 36.49 -14.83
CA ASN A 128 -14.54 36.93 -15.16
C ASN A 128 -15.17 37.77 -14.04
N ILE A 129 -14.40 38.11 -13.00
CA ILE A 129 -14.81 39.06 -11.97
C ILE A 129 -14.03 40.35 -12.17
N LEU A 130 -14.68 41.38 -12.67
CA LEU A 130 -14.08 42.69 -12.91
C LEU A 130 -14.16 43.58 -11.66
N LEU A 131 -13.19 44.47 -11.51
CA LEU A 131 -13.16 45.48 -10.47
C LEU A 131 -13.47 46.85 -11.09
N HIS A 132 -14.45 47.53 -10.51
CA HIS A 132 -14.86 48.86 -10.96
C HIS A 132 -14.93 49.80 -9.76
N ASN A 133 -14.32 50.97 -9.88
CA ASN A 133 -14.44 52.08 -8.96
C ASN A 133 -15.32 53.17 -9.60
N PRO A 134 -16.60 53.28 -9.22
CA PRO A 134 -17.46 54.33 -9.70
C PRO A 134 -16.90 55.70 -9.30
N LEU A 135 -16.85 56.62 -10.26
CA LEU A 135 -16.27 57.95 -10.09
C LEU A 135 -16.86 58.64 -8.85
N ASN A 136 -15.99 59.27 -8.07
CA ASN A 136 -16.34 60.06 -6.88
C ASN A 136 -17.00 59.29 -5.73
N THR A 137 -16.96 57.95 -5.72
CA THR A 137 -17.52 57.14 -4.61
C THR A 137 -16.49 56.63 -3.62
N GLY A 138 -15.23 56.44 -4.06
CA GLY A 138 -14.18 55.80 -3.25
C GLY A 138 -14.47 54.34 -2.92
N ARG A 139 -15.41 53.68 -3.63
CA ARG A 139 -15.82 52.29 -3.39
C ARG A 139 -15.38 51.41 -4.56
N ILE A 140 -15.02 50.16 -4.26
CA ILE A 140 -14.73 49.14 -5.28
C ILE A 140 -15.93 48.18 -5.34
N ASN A 141 -16.52 48.09 -6.53
CA ASN A 141 -17.54 47.12 -6.88
C ASN A 141 -16.89 45.97 -7.66
N LEU A 142 -17.17 44.73 -7.24
CA LEU A 142 -16.84 43.54 -7.99
C LEU A 142 -18.03 43.17 -8.87
N GLN A 143 -17.78 43.03 -10.16
CA GLN A 143 -18.80 42.81 -11.17
C GLN A 143 -18.57 41.49 -11.90
N ILE A 144 -19.59 40.63 -11.91
CA ILE A 144 -19.58 39.38 -12.69
C ILE A 144 -19.72 39.75 -14.17
N ALA A 145 -18.82 39.24 -15.00
CA ALA A 145 -18.74 39.51 -16.43
C ALA A 145 -18.63 38.22 -17.24
N ASP A 146 -18.76 38.33 -18.56
CA ASP A 146 -18.62 37.25 -19.54
C ASP A 146 -19.69 36.14 -19.46
N PHE A 147 -20.83 36.40 -20.09
CA PHE A 147 -21.95 35.46 -20.20
C PHE A 147 -21.85 34.53 -21.42
N GLY A 148 -20.65 34.33 -21.99
CA GLY A 148 -20.43 33.59 -23.24
C GLY A 148 -20.76 32.09 -23.19
N VAL A 149 -20.90 31.50 -22.00
CA VAL A 149 -21.31 30.09 -21.82
C VAL A 149 -22.51 29.96 -20.89
N VAL A 150 -23.37 30.96 -20.82
CA VAL A 150 -24.52 30.98 -19.92
C VAL A 150 -25.57 29.92 -20.28
N LYS A 151 -26.43 29.56 -19.33
CA LYS A 151 -27.65 28.77 -19.56
C LYS A 151 -28.84 29.50 -18.96
N ILE A 152 -29.89 29.71 -19.76
CA ILE A 152 -31.16 30.28 -19.30
C ILE A 152 -32.11 29.13 -18.98
N LEU A 153 -32.61 29.09 -17.75
CA LEU A 153 -33.61 28.17 -17.24
C LEU A 153 -34.99 28.81 -17.41
N THR A 154 -35.99 28.02 -17.79
CA THR A 154 -37.38 28.51 -17.78
C THR A 154 -37.94 28.52 -16.35
N GLU A 155 -38.98 29.29 -16.09
CA GLU A 155 -39.60 29.42 -14.76
C GLU A 155 -40.12 28.08 -14.19
N ALA A 156 -40.46 27.13 -15.07
CA ALA A 156 -40.84 25.77 -14.71
C ALA A 156 -39.64 24.86 -14.38
N GLN A 157 -38.41 25.23 -14.75
CA GLN A 157 -37.21 24.41 -14.65
C GLN A 157 -36.35 24.82 -13.44
N ARG A 158 -36.37 24.01 -12.39
CA ARG A 158 -35.38 24.09 -11.29
C ARG A 158 -34.04 23.43 -11.65
N THR A 159 -34.06 22.54 -12.63
CA THR A 159 -32.88 21.79 -13.11
C THR A 159 -32.93 21.72 -14.63
N ALA A 160 -31.77 21.81 -15.28
CA ALA A 160 -31.65 21.62 -16.72
C ALA A 160 -30.54 20.65 -17.08
N LEU A 161 -30.66 20.10 -18.29
CA LEU A 161 -29.60 19.38 -18.97
C LEU A 161 -28.55 20.39 -19.46
N MET A 162 -27.32 20.26 -18.96
CA MET A 162 -26.19 21.15 -19.23
C MET A 162 -25.03 20.41 -19.89
N SER A 163 -24.36 21.09 -20.82
CA SER A 163 -23.11 20.64 -21.43
C SER A 163 -21.92 20.89 -20.49
N VAL A 164 -20.85 20.10 -20.67
CA VAL A 164 -19.56 20.25 -19.99
C VAL A 164 -18.78 21.39 -20.66
N VAL A 165 -19.02 22.63 -20.21
CA VAL A 165 -18.34 23.85 -20.70
C VAL A 165 -17.87 24.69 -19.52
N GLY A 166 -16.87 25.55 -19.75
CA GLY A 166 -16.24 26.39 -18.73
C GLY A 166 -14.85 25.90 -18.33
N THR A 167 -14.33 26.46 -17.25
CA THR A 167 -12.95 26.17 -16.80
C THR A 167 -12.94 24.97 -15.84
N ASN A 168 -12.31 23.85 -16.24
CA ASN A 168 -12.32 22.57 -15.49
C ASN A 168 -11.98 22.71 -13.99
N ALA A 169 -11.03 23.56 -13.62
CA ALA A 169 -10.63 23.78 -12.22
C ALA A 169 -11.72 24.42 -11.35
N PHE A 170 -12.77 25.02 -11.94
CA PHE A 170 -13.89 25.64 -11.23
C PHE A 170 -15.19 24.85 -11.41
N MET A 171 -15.17 23.78 -12.20
CA MET A 171 -16.38 23.03 -12.54
C MET A 171 -16.87 22.17 -11.37
N SER A 172 -18.19 22.05 -11.22
CA SER A 172 -18.82 21.28 -10.14
C SER A 172 -18.78 19.77 -10.37
N PRO A 173 -18.84 18.93 -9.32
CA PRO A 173 -18.73 17.48 -9.44
C PRO A 173 -19.80 16.87 -10.34
N GLU A 174 -21.04 17.37 -10.30
CA GLU A 174 -22.13 16.86 -11.14
C GLU A 174 -22.00 17.20 -12.63
N LEU A 175 -21.19 18.20 -12.99
CA LEU A 175 -20.84 18.48 -14.38
C LEU A 175 -19.59 17.69 -14.82
N LEU A 176 -18.63 17.48 -13.90
CA LEU A 176 -17.40 16.72 -14.16
C LEU A 176 -17.64 15.21 -14.22
N LEU A 177 -18.39 14.66 -13.27
CA LEU A 177 -18.57 13.23 -13.08
C LEU A 177 -19.72 12.71 -13.96
N GLY A 178 -19.37 12.33 -15.19
CA GLY A 178 -20.24 11.55 -16.06
C GLY A 178 -19.61 11.28 -17.43
N ASN A 179 -20.29 10.49 -18.28
CA ASN A 179 -19.81 10.19 -19.63
C ASN A 179 -19.79 11.45 -20.51
N ASP A 180 -18.72 11.62 -21.30
CA ASP A 180 -18.43 12.80 -22.15
C ASP A 180 -19.54 13.16 -23.15
N ASN A 181 -20.44 12.23 -23.45
CA ASN A 181 -21.46 12.34 -24.50
C ASN A 181 -22.88 12.67 -23.98
N GLU A 182 -23.04 12.99 -22.69
CA GLU A 182 -24.37 13.19 -22.09
C GLU A 182 -24.52 14.57 -21.45
N LEU A 183 -25.64 15.23 -21.72
CA LEU A 183 -26.07 16.40 -20.94
C LEU A 183 -26.31 15.99 -19.49
N LYS A 184 -25.80 16.78 -18.54
CA LYS A 184 -25.89 16.50 -17.11
C LYS A 184 -26.99 17.34 -16.46
N SER A 185 -27.77 16.72 -15.58
CA SER A 185 -28.77 17.46 -14.80
C SER A 185 -28.05 18.33 -13.76
N ALA A 186 -28.12 19.65 -13.94
CA ALA A 186 -27.52 20.64 -13.06
C ALA A 186 -28.49 21.80 -12.80
N ASP A 187 -28.22 22.60 -11.78
CA ASP A 187 -28.98 23.81 -11.42
C ASP A 187 -28.04 25.01 -11.26
N ALA A 188 -28.57 26.16 -10.82
CA ALA A 188 -27.79 27.37 -10.59
C ALA A 188 -26.65 27.20 -9.55
N LYS A 189 -26.69 26.14 -8.71
CA LYS A 189 -25.67 25.92 -7.67
C LYS A 189 -24.33 25.42 -8.23
N VAL A 190 -24.22 25.16 -9.53
CA VAL A 190 -22.91 25.00 -10.18
C VAL A 190 -22.05 26.26 -10.02
N ASP A 191 -22.66 27.44 -10.11
CA ASP A 191 -21.95 28.72 -9.95
C ASP A 191 -21.50 28.94 -8.50
N VAL A 192 -22.29 28.46 -7.52
CA VAL A 192 -21.93 28.54 -6.10
C VAL A 192 -20.72 27.67 -5.79
N TRP A 193 -20.62 26.49 -6.42
CA TRP A 193 -19.42 25.66 -6.33
C TRP A 193 -18.20 26.38 -6.92
N SER A 194 -18.31 26.87 -8.16
CA SER A 194 -17.23 27.62 -8.83
C SER A 194 -16.78 28.82 -7.99
N PHE A 195 -17.75 29.51 -7.38
CA PHE A 195 -17.46 30.61 -6.48
C PHE A 195 -16.77 30.16 -5.18
N GLY A 196 -17.16 29.01 -4.62
CA GLY A 196 -16.50 28.41 -3.47
C GLY A 196 -15.04 28.07 -3.74
N ILE A 197 -14.72 27.54 -4.92
CA ILE A 197 -13.34 27.28 -5.36
C ILE A 197 -12.56 28.59 -5.48
N LEU A 198 -13.16 29.64 -6.04
CA LEU A 198 -12.52 30.96 -6.14
C LEU A 198 -12.21 31.57 -4.77
N ILE A 199 -13.14 31.49 -3.81
CA ILE A 199 -12.89 31.98 -2.44
C ILE A 199 -11.84 31.14 -1.73
N TYR A 200 -11.87 29.81 -1.90
CA TYR A 200 -10.81 28.95 -1.40
C TYR A 200 -9.45 29.43 -1.94
N GLN A 201 -9.33 29.61 -3.26
CA GLN A 201 -8.12 30.11 -3.90
C GLN A 201 -7.66 31.47 -3.36
N ILE A 202 -8.58 32.42 -3.15
CA ILE A 202 -8.25 33.75 -2.62
C ILE A 202 -7.67 33.68 -1.20
N VAL A 203 -8.18 32.77 -0.36
CA VAL A 203 -7.80 32.70 1.05
C VAL A 203 -6.57 31.80 1.27
N THR A 204 -6.34 30.82 0.39
CA THR A 204 -5.28 29.82 0.55
C THR A 204 -4.15 29.94 -0.48
N HIS A 205 -4.31 30.81 -1.49
CA HIS A 205 -3.43 30.95 -2.66
C HIS A 205 -3.26 29.66 -3.48
N THR A 206 -4.12 28.66 -3.24
CA THR A 206 -4.01 27.31 -3.79
C THR A 206 -5.39 26.74 -4.09
N PHE A 207 -5.47 25.73 -4.96
CA PHE A 207 -6.69 24.95 -5.13
C PHE A 207 -6.72 23.78 -4.13
N PRO A 208 -7.89 23.20 -3.79
CA PRO A 208 -7.96 22.00 -2.96
C PRO A 208 -7.44 20.73 -3.66
N PHE A 209 -6.99 20.86 -4.92
CA PHE A 209 -6.43 19.83 -5.78
C PHE A 209 -5.38 20.45 -6.71
N ASN A 210 -4.67 19.65 -7.51
CA ASN A 210 -3.78 20.18 -8.55
C ASN A 210 -4.60 20.62 -9.78
N PRO A 211 -4.74 21.94 -10.07
CA PRO A 211 -5.61 22.43 -11.13
C PRO A 211 -5.06 22.17 -12.54
N TYR A 212 -3.77 21.80 -12.66
CA TYR A 212 -3.11 21.54 -13.94
C TYR A 212 -3.23 20.08 -14.38
N LYS A 213 -3.72 19.19 -13.51
CA LYS A 213 -3.90 17.76 -13.80
C LYS A 213 -5.37 17.41 -13.72
N ILE A 214 -6.00 17.20 -14.88
CA ILE A 214 -7.42 16.85 -14.96
C ILE A 214 -7.77 15.64 -14.07
N GLY A 215 -6.92 14.61 -14.03
CA GLY A 215 -7.10 13.45 -13.15
C GLY A 215 -7.14 13.80 -11.66
N SER A 216 -6.41 14.83 -11.22
CA SER A 216 -6.47 15.32 -9.82
C SER A 216 -7.81 15.99 -9.52
N ILE A 217 -8.39 16.69 -10.50
CA ILE A 217 -9.70 17.35 -10.39
C ILE A 217 -10.79 16.26 -10.27
N PHE A 218 -10.75 15.25 -11.15
CA PHE A 218 -11.64 14.10 -11.11
C PHE A 218 -11.52 13.28 -9.82
N GLN A 219 -10.29 13.07 -9.34
CA GLN A 219 -10.05 12.38 -8.07
C GLN A 219 -10.64 13.16 -6.90
N PHE A 220 -10.46 14.49 -6.87
CA PHE A 220 -11.05 15.33 -5.83
C PHE A 220 -12.58 15.25 -5.84
N ALA A 221 -13.20 15.45 -7.01
CA ALA A 221 -14.65 15.35 -7.20
C ALA A 221 -15.20 13.98 -6.77
N SER A 222 -14.51 12.89 -7.12
CA SER A 222 -14.91 11.51 -6.78
C SER A 222 -14.67 11.17 -5.31
N SER A 223 -13.61 11.69 -4.68
CA SER A 223 -13.26 11.39 -3.29
C SER A 223 -14.26 11.95 -2.30
N LYS A 224 -14.95 13.04 -2.66
CA LYS A 224 -15.91 13.76 -1.80
C LYS A 224 -15.32 14.22 -0.47
N VAL A 225 -14.01 14.47 -0.43
CA VAL A 225 -13.30 14.95 0.76
C VAL A 225 -12.78 16.35 0.52
N LEU A 226 -13.20 17.28 1.37
CA LEU A 226 -12.66 18.64 1.45
C LEU A 226 -11.96 18.81 2.80
N ILE A 227 -10.66 19.10 2.77
CA ILE A 227 -9.83 19.24 3.97
C ILE A 227 -9.67 20.73 4.31
N ARG A 228 -9.81 21.08 5.60
CA ARG A 228 -9.58 22.44 6.08
C ARG A 228 -8.10 22.80 6.00
N PRO A 229 -7.70 23.80 5.20
CA PRO A 229 -6.32 24.28 5.21
C PRO A 229 -6.06 25.11 6.47
N TYR A 230 -4.84 25.03 6.99
CA TYR A 230 -4.43 25.76 8.22
C TYR A 230 -4.54 27.29 8.10
N SER A 231 -4.53 27.83 6.87
CA SER A 231 -4.70 29.26 6.62
C SER A 231 -6.13 29.77 6.89
N ILE A 232 -7.14 28.90 6.87
CA ILE A 232 -8.53 29.27 7.15
C ILE A 232 -8.81 29.08 8.64
N THR A 233 -8.55 30.12 9.41
CA THR A 233 -8.74 30.11 10.88
C THR A 233 -10.15 30.49 11.32
N ASP A 234 -10.91 31.23 10.50
CA ASP A 234 -12.29 31.62 10.83
C ASP A 234 -13.28 30.48 10.56
N ASP A 235 -13.98 30.06 11.61
CA ASP A 235 -14.92 28.93 11.56
C ASP A 235 -16.17 29.21 10.72
N ASN A 236 -16.62 30.47 10.68
CA ASN A 236 -17.78 30.86 9.88
C ASN A 236 -17.47 30.86 8.39
N LEU A 237 -16.28 31.32 8.01
CA LEU A 237 -15.77 31.23 6.63
C LEU A 237 -15.63 29.76 6.22
N TRP A 238 -15.01 28.93 7.07
CA TRP A 238 -14.86 27.52 6.78
C TRP A 238 -16.22 26.81 6.65
N ASN A 239 -17.15 27.07 7.57
CA ASN A 239 -18.49 26.48 7.50
C ASN A 239 -19.24 26.89 6.24
N LEU A 240 -19.11 28.15 5.81
CA LEU A 240 -19.71 28.62 4.56
C LEU A 240 -19.06 27.94 3.34
N LEU A 241 -17.73 27.83 3.30
CA LEU A 241 -17.01 27.13 2.23
C LEU A 241 -17.42 25.66 2.11
N VAL A 242 -17.56 24.95 3.23
CA VAL A 242 -18.04 23.56 3.25
C VAL A 242 -19.44 23.44 2.64
N LYS A 243 -20.34 24.38 2.93
CA LYS A 243 -21.70 24.40 2.37
C LYS A 243 -21.73 24.78 0.88
N MET A 244 -20.84 25.67 0.44
CA MET A 244 -20.69 26.05 -0.97
C MET A 244 -20.03 24.93 -1.81
N LEU A 245 -19.10 24.20 -1.20
CA LEU A 245 -18.35 23.09 -1.80
C LEU A 245 -18.91 21.72 -1.39
N ALA A 246 -20.22 21.65 -1.11
CA ALA A 246 -20.89 20.37 -0.93
C ALA A 246 -20.91 19.62 -2.27
N PHE A 247 -20.42 18.37 -2.25
CA PHE A 247 -20.27 17.55 -3.46
C PHE A 247 -21.61 17.12 -4.05
N ASP A 248 -22.63 16.87 -3.21
CA ASP A 248 -24.01 16.73 -3.67
C ASP A 248 -24.65 18.12 -3.84
N ARG A 249 -25.15 18.41 -5.04
CA ARG A 249 -25.86 19.66 -5.34
C ARG A 249 -27.12 19.89 -4.48
N LYS A 250 -27.71 18.82 -3.92
CA LYS A 250 -28.88 18.93 -3.04
C LYS A 250 -28.52 19.51 -1.68
N ASP A 251 -27.34 19.19 -1.18
CA ASP A 251 -26.81 19.68 0.09
C ASP A 251 -26.09 21.04 -0.07
N ARG A 252 -25.76 21.40 -1.30
CA ARG A 252 -25.09 22.66 -1.61
C ARG A 252 -26.00 23.85 -1.33
N ILE A 253 -25.46 24.84 -0.64
CA ILE A 253 -26.18 26.07 -0.33
C ILE A 253 -26.46 26.88 -1.61
N SER A 254 -27.59 27.56 -1.66
CA SER A 254 -27.90 28.52 -2.73
C SER A 254 -27.14 29.84 -2.50
N ALA A 255 -26.99 30.66 -3.54
CA ALA A 255 -26.39 31.99 -3.38
C ALA A 255 -27.22 32.89 -2.42
N GLU A 256 -28.55 32.78 -2.49
CA GLU A 256 -29.48 33.49 -1.63
C GLU A 256 -29.33 33.09 -0.15
N ASP A 257 -29.25 31.79 0.13
CA ASP A 257 -29.09 31.30 1.51
C ASP A 257 -27.68 31.52 2.04
N ALA A 258 -26.67 31.52 1.17
CA ALA A 258 -25.30 31.87 1.54
C ALA A 258 -25.22 33.31 2.07
N LEU A 259 -25.98 34.26 1.52
CA LEU A 259 -26.06 35.63 2.03
C LEU A 259 -26.64 35.72 3.46
N LYS A 260 -27.44 34.73 3.88
CA LYS A 260 -28.05 34.63 5.22
C LYS A 260 -27.10 33.96 6.23
N HIS A 261 -25.94 33.48 5.80
CA HIS A 261 -25.00 32.73 6.64
C HIS A 261 -24.42 33.60 7.80
N PRO A 262 -24.14 33.01 8.99
CA PRO A 262 -23.52 33.72 10.11
C PRO A 262 -22.21 34.45 9.79
N PHE A 263 -21.49 34.00 8.75
CA PHE A 263 -20.30 34.69 8.24
C PHE A 263 -20.56 36.17 7.88
N PHE A 264 -21.80 36.54 7.54
CA PHE A 264 -22.19 37.92 7.22
C PHE A 264 -22.91 38.66 8.36
N SER A 265 -23.06 38.06 9.55
CA SER A 265 -23.79 38.65 10.68
C SER A 265 -23.12 39.90 11.27
N LYS A 266 -23.95 40.81 11.82
CA LYS A 266 -23.52 42.12 12.36
C LYS A 266 -22.49 42.03 13.49
N ILE A 267 -22.51 40.96 14.31
CA ILE A 267 -21.59 40.76 15.44
C ILE A 267 -20.12 40.65 14.98
N GLN A 268 -19.86 40.10 13.79
CA GLN A 268 -18.50 40.00 13.23
C GLN A 268 -17.96 41.37 12.79
N LYS A 269 -18.84 42.27 12.28
CA LYS A 269 -18.44 43.62 11.87
C LYS A 269 -17.93 44.46 13.05
N GLN A 270 -18.59 44.34 14.21
CA GLN A 270 -18.24 45.12 15.40
C GLN A 270 -16.95 44.64 16.05
N LYS A 271 -16.78 43.31 16.19
CA LYS A 271 -15.53 42.71 16.70
C LYS A 271 -14.31 42.98 15.83
N GLU A 272 -14.48 43.09 14.51
CA GLU A 272 -13.38 43.43 13.60
C GLU A 272 -13.06 44.93 13.60
N ILE A 273 -14.07 45.80 13.69
CA ILE A 273 -13.83 47.23 13.89
C ILE A 273 -13.10 47.47 15.22
N GLU A 274 -13.44 46.75 16.30
CA GLU A 274 -12.76 46.81 17.59
C GLU A 274 -11.33 46.26 17.56
N LYS A 275 -11.08 45.15 16.85
CA LYS A 275 -9.75 44.53 16.74
C LYS A 275 -8.76 45.38 15.91
N TYR A 276 -9.27 46.25 15.05
CA TYR A 276 -8.50 47.21 14.26
C TYR A 276 -8.65 48.67 14.73
N SER A 277 -9.34 48.91 15.85
CA SER A 277 -9.32 50.20 16.53
C SER A 277 -8.08 50.27 17.43
N PRO A 278 -7.23 51.30 17.32
CA PRO A 278 -6.04 51.39 18.15
C PRO A 278 -6.44 51.74 19.59
N SER A 279 -6.44 50.74 20.47
CA SER A 279 -6.55 50.92 21.91
C SER A 279 -5.20 50.62 22.58
N GLY A 280 -4.55 51.65 23.14
CA GLY A 280 -3.40 51.48 24.04
C GLY A 280 -2.37 52.60 23.96
N SER A 281 -2.55 53.59 24.84
CA SER A 281 -1.68 54.73 25.12
C SER A 281 -0.16 54.48 25.06
N VAL A 282 0.52 55.20 24.18
CA VAL A 282 1.80 55.85 24.50
C VAL A 282 1.66 57.31 24.10
N ARG A 283 1.84 58.19 25.09
CA ARG A 283 2.00 59.62 24.84
C ARG A 283 3.34 59.76 24.13
N ASP A 284 3.30 60.11 22.86
CA ASP A 284 4.27 61.04 22.30
C ASP A 284 3.51 62.01 21.40
N LYS A 285 3.77 63.28 21.66
CA LYS A 285 3.23 64.42 20.94
C LYS A 285 3.84 64.37 19.54
N ASP A 286 3.01 64.25 18.52
CA ASP A 286 3.17 64.98 17.27
C ASP A 286 1.79 65.06 16.59
N GLU A 287 1.39 66.29 16.31
CA GLU A 287 0.15 66.66 15.65
C GLU A 287 0.13 66.12 14.21
N VAL A 288 -0.83 65.26 13.89
CA VAL A 288 -1.39 65.17 12.53
C VAL A 288 -2.91 65.07 12.64
N MET A 289 -3.56 66.19 12.35
CA MET A 289 -5.01 66.37 12.23
C MET A 289 -5.60 65.40 11.20
N SER A 290 -6.51 64.50 11.62
CA SER A 290 -7.18 63.56 10.71
C SER A 290 -8.39 64.19 10.01
N ASN A 291 -8.23 64.45 8.71
CA ASN A 291 -9.16 65.08 7.75
C ASN A 291 -10.41 64.26 7.35
N ASP A 292 -11.00 63.42 8.22
CA ASP A 292 -12.14 62.57 7.81
C ASP A 292 -13.51 62.96 8.40
N THR A 293 -13.55 63.67 9.52
CA THR A 293 -14.79 64.29 10.03
C THR A 293 -15.21 65.49 9.18
N ASP A 294 -14.25 66.32 8.77
CA ASP A 294 -14.51 67.53 7.97
C ASP A 294 -15.03 67.20 6.56
N LYS A 295 -14.61 66.07 5.96
CA LYS A 295 -15.10 65.64 4.64
C LYS A 295 -16.56 65.21 4.67
N VAL A 296 -16.99 64.54 5.74
CA VAL A 296 -18.38 64.11 5.89
C VAL A 296 -19.29 65.32 6.14
N GLU A 297 -18.83 66.26 6.97
CA GLU A 297 -19.56 67.49 7.25
C GLU A 297 -19.63 68.43 6.03
N PHE A 298 -18.53 68.56 5.27
CA PHE A 298 -18.47 69.31 4.03
C PHE A 298 -19.36 68.72 2.94
N ASN A 299 -19.38 67.39 2.76
CA ASN A 299 -20.26 66.74 1.79
C ASN A 299 -21.75 66.90 2.15
N ASN A 300 -22.09 66.87 3.43
CA ASN A 300 -23.46 67.12 3.90
C ASN A 300 -23.88 68.59 3.73
N LEU A 301 -22.95 69.53 3.88
CA LEU A 301 -23.18 70.96 3.63
C LEU A 301 -23.43 71.23 2.14
N LEU A 302 -22.63 70.61 1.27
CA LEU A 302 -22.74 70.74 -0.19
C LEU A 302 -24.06 70.15 -0.74
N GLU A 303 -24.49 69.00 -0.19
CA GLU A 303 -25.79 68.38 -0.48
C GLU A 303 -26.97 69.29 -0.09
N ARG A 304 -26.89 70.01 1.04
CA ARG A 304 -27.92 70.95 1.48
C ARG A 304 -27.99 72.18 0.59
N GLN A 305 -26.85 72.80 0.31
CA GLN A 305 -26.78 73.97 -0.60
C GLN A 305 -27.36 73.65 -1.97
N ARG A 306 -27.06 72.47 -2.52
CA ARG A 306 -27.59 72.02 -3.82
C ARG A 306 -29.12 71.89 -3.84
N ARG A 307 -29.72 71.37 -2.75
CA ARG A 307 -31.18 71.23 -2.65
C ARG A 307 -31.88 72.59 -2.50
N ASP A 308 -31.25 73.50 -1.78
CA ASP A 308 -31.79 74.85 -1.58
C ASP A 308 -31.74 75.66 -2.89
N GLU A 309 -30.65 75.55 -3.66
CA GLU A 309 -30.51 76.16 -4.99
C GLU A 309 -31.54 75.62 -5.99
N GLU A 310 -31.76 74.30 -6.04
CA GLU A 310 -32.78 73.68 -6.91
C GLU A 310 -34.21 74.09 -6.54
N ALA A 311 -34.49 74.27 -5.25
CA ALA A 311 -35.80 74.71 -4.76
C ALA A 311 -36.06 76.18 -5.06
N GLU A 312 -35.04 77.04 -4.94
CA GLU A 312 -35.15 78.46 -5.26
C GLU A 312 -35.38 78.68 -6.76
N GLU A 313 -34.68 77.93 -7.61
CA GLU A 313 -34.84 78.02 -9.07
C GLU A 313 -36.25 77.63 -9.52
N LYS A 314 -36.81 76.54 -8.95
CA LYS A 314 -38.20 76.15 -9.22
C LYS A 314 -39.21 77.24 -8.84
N ARG A 315 -39.02 77.89 -7.68
CA ARG A 315 -39.89 79.00 -7.25
C ARG A 315 -39.81 80.20 -8.19
N ARG A 316 -38.61 80.53 -8.69
CA ARG A 316 -38.41 81.64 -9.64
C ARG A 316 -39.13 81.38 -10.97
N ILE A 317 -39.03 80.15 -11.49
CA ILE A 317 -39.73 79.75 -12.73
C ILE A 317 -41.25 79.88 -12.58
N GLU A 318 -41.80 79.47 -11.44
CA GLU A 318 -43.25 79.51 -11.20
C GLU A 318 -43.80 80.94 -11.04
N ILE A 319 -43.08 81.82 -10.34
CA ILE A 319 -43.44 83.24 -10.21
C ILE A 319 -43.45 83.93 -11.58
N GLU A 320 -42.45 83.67 -12.42
CA GLU A 320 -42.37 84.25 -13.76
C GLU A 320 -43.53 83.78 -14.65
N LYS A 321 -43.92 82.50 -14.55
CA LYS A 321 -45.03 81.94 -15.33
C LYS A 321 -46.36 82.63 -15.00
N LYS A 322 -46.65 82.86 -13.71
CA LYS A 322 -47.84 83.61 -13.27
C LYS A 322 -47.85 85.04 -13.77
N ARG A 323 -46.70 85.72 -13.75
CA ARG A 323 -46.59 87.10 -14.22
C ARG A 323 -46.86 87.21 -15.73
N GLN A 324 -46.37 86.25 -16.52
CA GLN A 324 -46.63 86.20 -17.96
C GLN A 324 -48.12 85.99 -18.28
N GLU A 325 -48.81 85.14 -17.51
CA GLU A 325 -50.26 84.94 -17.64
C GLU A 325 -51.05 86.23 -17.33
N GLU A 326 -50.67 86.98 -16.29
CA GLU A 326 -51.31 88.27 -15.95
C GLU A 326 -51.10 89.35 -17.03
N GLU A 327 -49.89 89.46 -17.57
CA GLU A 327 -49.56 90.42 -18.65
C GLU A 327 -50.33 90.05 -19.95
N GLN A 328 -50.45 88.76 -20.27
CA GLN A 328 -51.23 88.29 -21.41
C GLN A 328 -52.72 88.61 -21.26
N ASN A 329 -53.29 88.39 -20.08
CA ASN A 329 -54.70 88.71 -19.81
C ASN A 329 -55.02 90.21 -20.00
N LYS A 330 -54.11 91.11 -19.60
CA LYS A 330 -54.27 92.56 -19.81
C LYS A 330 -54.30 92.93 -21.29
N ARG A 331 -53.51 92.25 -22.13
CA ARG A 331 -53.50 92.48 -23.59
C ARG A 331 -54.80 92.04 -24.25
N ASP A 332 -55.31 90.89 -23.83
CA ASP A 332 -56.53 90.34 -24.39
C ASP A 332 -57.75 91.22 -24.03
N GLN A 333 -57.74 91.82 -22.83
CA GLN A 333 -58.72 92.84 -22.43
C GLN A 333 -58.65 94.09 -23.32
N GLN A 334 -57.46 94.67 -23.52
CA GLN A 334 -57.31 95.85 -24.37
C GLN A 334 -57.68 95.59 -25.83
N LEU A 335 -57.33 94.41 -26.36
CA LEU A 335 -57.71 94.04 -27.72
C LEU A 335 -59.24 93.94 -27.88
N THR A 336 -59.91 93.44 -26.84
CA THR A 336 -61.38 93.37 -26.81
C THR A 336 -61.99 94.78 -26.81
N GLU A 337 -61.42 95.70 -26.02
CA GLU A 337 -61.88 97.09 -25.94
C GLU A 337 -61.69 97.86 -27.26
N ILE A 338 -60.54 97.69 -27.93
CA ILE A 338 -60.29 98.23 -29.27
C ILE A 338 -61.33 97.71 -30.28
N LYS A 339 -61.61 96.40 -30.28
CA LYS A 339 -62.60 95.79 -31.18
C LYS A 339 -64.01 96.31 -30.95
N MET A 340 -64.40 96.55 -29.69
CA MET A 340 -65.71 97.11 -29.36
C MET A 340 -65.86 98.53 -29.91
N LYS A 341 -64.85 99.39 -29.70
CA LYS A 341 -64.85 100.76 -30.22
C LYS A 341 -64.77 100.82 -31.75
N GLN A 342 -64.06 99.87 -32.37
CA GLN A 342 -64.04 99.74 -33.83
C GLN A 342 -65.44 99.40 -34.38
N ASN A 343 -66.14 98.47 -33.75
CA ASN A 343 -67.52 98.13 -34.14
C ASN A 343 -68.49 99.31 -33.93
N GLU A 344 -68.32 100.09 -32.86
CA GLU A 344 -69.09 101.33 -32.64
C GLU A 344 -68.82 102.36 -33.75
N LEU A 345 -67.56 102.52 -34.15
CA LEU A 345 -67.17 103.39 -35.26
C LEU A 345 -67.77 102.93 -36.59
N ASP A 346 -67.72 101.63 -36.87
CA ASP A 346 -68.29 101.03 -38.08
C ASP A 346 -69.81 101.26 -38.16
N GLN A 347 -70.52 101.16 -37.03
CA GLN A 347 -71.95 101.47 -36.95
C GLN A 347 -72.25 102.95 -37.25
N LEU A 348 -71.44 103.86 -36.70
CA LEU A 348 -71.59 105.30 -36.97
C LEU A 348 -71.29 105.63 -38.43
N ASN A 349 -70.36 104.93 -39.07
CA ASN A 349 -69.99 105.13 -40.48
C ASN A 349 -71.13 104.84 -41.47
N VAL A 350 -72.12 104.04 -41.08
CA VAL A 350 -73.31 103.73 -41.90
C VAL A 350 -74.35 104.87 -41.92
N ILE A 351 -74.36 105.75 -40.91
CA ILE A 351 -75.34 106.83 -40.78
C ILE A 351 -74.91 108.06 -41.61
N LYS A 352 -75.78 108.53 -42.52
CA LYS A 352 -75.59 109.72 -43.38
C LYS A 352 -76.33 110.95 -42.82
N SER A 353 -75.79 111.63 -41.81
CA SER A 353 -76.26 112.99 -41.44
C SER A 353 -75.21 113.81 -40.66
N GLU A 354 -75.27 115.14 -40.88
CA GLU A 354 -74.84 116.31 -40.10
C GLU A 354 -73.49 116.33 -39.34
N GLU A 355 -72.94 117.54 -39.25
CA GLU A 355 -71.62 117.93 -38.71
C GLU A 355 -71.33 117.38 -37.29
N TYR A 356 -72.37 117.11 -36.48
CA TYR A 356 -72.29 116.53 -35.14
C TYR A 356 -71.78 115.07 -35.11
N GLU A 357 -72.17 114.24 -36.09
CA GLU A 357 -71.71 112.84 -36.15
C GLU A 357 -70.27 112.71 -36.65
N LYS A 358 -69.76 113.73 -37.36
CA LYS A 358 -68.36 113.78 -37.81
C LYS A 358 -67.41 113.98 -36.64
N ASP A 359 -67.71 114.91 -35.73
CA ASP A 359 -66.87 115.15 -34.54
C ASP A 359 -66.81 113.92 -33.62
N LYS A 360 -67.95 113.22 -33.48
CA LYS A 360 -68.01 111.96 -32.71
C LYS A 360 -67.18 110.84 -33.35
N LYS A 361 -67.21 110.69 -34.68
CA LYS A 361 -66.35 109.75 -35.42
C LYS A 361 -64.87 110.08 -35.29
N ASP A 362 -64.50 111.35 -35.46
CA ASP A 362 -63.12 111.81 -35.35
C ASP A 362 -62.58 111.63 -33.92
N LYS A 363 -63.44 111.79 -32.91
CA LYS A 363 -63.09 111.52 -31.51
C LYS A 363 -62.89 110.02 -31.26
N LEU A 364 -63.79 109.17 -31.74
CA LEU A 364 -63.71 107.72 -31.54
C LEU A 364 -62.52 107.10 -32.28
N GLN A 365 -62.23 107.55 -33.51
CA GLN A 365 -61.04 107.15 -34.26
C GLN A 365 -59.75 107.56 -33.53
N ARG A 366 -59.69 108.79 -32.98
CA ARG A 366 -58.55 109.23 -32.17
C ARG A 366 -58.35 108.36 -30.92
N GLU A 367 -59.42 107.92 -30.27
CA GLU A 367 -59.34 107.01 -29.13
C GLU A 367 -58.80 105.62 -29.54
N ILE A 368 -59.26 105.08 -30.66
CA ILE A 368 -58.76 103.81 -31.24
C ILE A 368 -57.26 103.93 -31.55
N ASP A 369 -56.84 104.98 -32.25
CA ASP A 369 -55.44 105.21 -32.61
C ASP A 369 -54.53 105.31 -31.37
N VAL A 370 -55.01 105.95 -30.30
CA VAL A 370 -54.28 106.06 -29.03
C VAL A 370 -54.14 104.69 -28.37
N MET A 371 -55.21 103.88 -28.31
CA MET A 371 -55.14 102.54 -27.71
C MET A 371 -54.27 101.59 -28.52
N GLU A 372 -54.30 101.65 -29.85
CA GLU A 372 -53.42 100.86 -30.71
C GLU A 372 -51.95 101.22 -30.51
N LYS A 373 -51.63 102.52 -30.38
CA LYS A 373 -50.28 102.98 -30.06
C LYS A 373 -49.80 102.46 -28.68
N VAL A 374 -50.66 102.50 -27.67
CA VAL A 374 -50.34 101.97 -26.33
C VAL A 374 -50.07 100.46 -26.41
N ARG A 375 -50.91 99.71 -27.13
CA ARG A 375 -50.74 98.26 -27.32
C ARG A 375 -49.44 97.92 -28.04
N GLN A 376 -49.10 98.64 -29.11
CA GLN A 376 -47.84 98.46 -29.83
C GLN A 376 -46.62 98.77 -28.95
N GLN A 377 -46.67 99.84 -28.16
CA GLN A 377 -45.59 100.23 -27.25
C GLN A 377 -45.34 99.17 -26.16
N MET A 378 -46.39 98.54 -25.62
CA MET A 378 -46.25 97.44 -24.67
C MET A 378 -45.63 96.19 -25.31
N SER A 379 -45.93 95.89 -26.57
CA SER A 379 -45.28 94.79 -27.31
C SER A 379 -43.78 95.01 -27.44
N ILE A 380 -43.38 96.21 -27.88
CA ILE A 380 -41.97 96.57 -28.07
C ILE A 380 -41.19 96.52 -26.75
N ASN A 381 -41.80 96.97 -25.64
CA ASN A 381 -41.15 96.94 -24.33
C ASN A 381 -40.94 95.51 -23.83
N GLU A 382 -41.87 94.59 -24.10
CA GLU A 382 -41.70 93.18 -23.74
C GLU A 382 -40.61 92.49 -24.55
N ASP A 383 -40.54 92.72 -25.86
CA ASP A 383 -39.50 92.12 -26.70
C ASP A 383 -38.10 92.56 -26.24
N LYS A 384 -37.95 93.84 -25.88
CA LYS A 384 -36.71 94.37 -25.27
C LYS A 384 -36.39 93.71 -23.93
N ILE A 385 -37.40 93.46 -23.09
CA ILE A 385 -37.22 92.77 -21.80
C ILE A 385 -36.83 91.30 -22.03
N ARG A 386 -37.45 90.60 -22.98
CA ARG A 386 -37.12 89.21 -23.33
C ARG A 386 -35.70 89.10 -23.86
N GLU A 387 -35.30 89.98 -24.76
CA GLU A 387 -33.94 90.00 -25.32
C GLU A 387 -32.90 90.26 -24.23
N LYS A 388 -33.16 91.21 -23.32
CA LYS A 388 -32.28 91.48 -22.18
C LYS A 388 -32.16 90.27 -21.25
N LYS A 389 -33.28 89.65 -20.88
CA LYS A 389 -33.29 88.44 -20.02
C LYS A 389 -32.59 87.26 -20.69
N GLN A 390 -32.71 87.10 -22.00
CA GLN A 390 -32.04 86.04 -22.74
C GLN A 390 -30.53 86.23 -22.74
N LYS A 391 -30.05 87.46 -22.98
CA LYS A 391 -28.62 87.79 -22.85
C LYS A 391 -28.08 87.56 -21.44
N GLU A 392 -28.86 87.91 -20.41
CA GLU A 392 -28.49 87.64 -19.01
C GLU A 392 -28.40 86.13 -18.71
N ARG A 393 -29.32 85.31 -19.26
CA ARG A 393 -29.27 83.85 -19.13
C ARG A 393 -28.07 83.24 -19.84
N GLU A 394 -27.78 83.68 -21.06
CA GLU A 394 -26.63 83.22 -21.83
C GLU A 394 -25.31 83.57 -21.12
N GLN A 395 -25.19 84.80 -20.60
CA GLN A 395 -24.03 85.20 -19.80
C GLN A 395 -23.88 84.38 -18.51
N ARG A 396 -24.98 84.12 -17.80
CA ARG A 396 -24.96 83.30 -16.59
C ARG A 396 -24.56 81.86 -16.88
N GLN A 397 -25.02 81.31 -18.01
CA GLN A 397 -24.67 79.96 -18.44
C GLN A 397 -23.17 79.85 -18.74
N ILE A 398 -22.61 80.82 -19.48
CA ILE A 398 -21.16 80.89 -19.75
C ILE A 398 -20.37 80.97 -18.44
N GLN A 399 -20.81 81.77 -17.48
CA GLN A 399 -20.15 81.90 -16.18
C GLN A 399 -20.16 80.56 -15.40
N LEU A 400 -21.30 79.86 -15.39
CA LEU A 400 -21.42 78.54 -14.75
C LEU A 400 -20.54 77.49 -15.44
N ASP A 401 -20.42 77.54 -16.77
CA ASP A 401 -19.54 76.64 -17.52
C ASP A 401 -18.06 76.89 -17.22
N GLN A 402 -17.66 78.15 -17.10
CA GLN A 402 -16.30 78.53 -16.69
C GLN A 402 -15.98 78.07 -15.25
N GLU A 403 -16.92 78.25 -14.31
CA GLU A 403 -16.77 77.77 -12.93
C GLU A 403 -16.68 76.25 -12.86
N ARG A 404 -17.47 75.53 -13.67
CA ARG A 404 -17.40 74.06 -13.78
C ARG A 404 -16.06 73.60 -14.33
N GLU A 405 -15.55 74.25 -15.37
CA GLU A 405 -14.26 73.91 -15.98
C GLU A 405 -13.10 74.16 -15.00
N GLN A 406 -13.14 75.25 -14.24
CA GLN A 406 -12.14 75.51 -13.20
C GLN A 406 -12.15 74.44 -12.11
N ARG A 407 -13.33 74.09 -11.57
CA ARG A 407 -13.46 73.01 -10.57
C ARG A 407 -12.98 71.67 -11.10
N TRP A 408 -13.20 71.40 -12.39
CA TRP A 408 -12.70 70.18 -13.03
C TRP A 408 -11.18 70.14 -13.10
N LYS A 409 -10.53 71.24 -13.48
CA LYS A 409 -9.06 71.36 -13.49
C LYS A 409 -8.47 71.18 -12.09
N GLU A 410 -9.07 71.78 -11.07
CA GLU A 410 -8.65 71.62 -9.68
C GLU A 410 -8.80 70.15 -9.21
N PHE A 411 -9.90 69.49 -9.58
CA PHE A 411 -10.12 68.09 -9.29
C PHE A 411 -9.09 67.18 -9.96
N GLU A 412 -8.77 67.43 -11.23
CA GLU A 412 -7.78 66.67 -11.99
C GLU A 412 -6.38 66.78 -11.36
N ILE A 413 -5.97 67.99 -10.98
CA ILE A 413 -4.72 68.23 -10.24
C ILE A 413 -4.72 67.49 -8.90
N MET A 414 -5.84 67.49 -8.18
CA MET A 414 -5.97 66.78 -6.90
C MET A 414 -5.89 65.25 -7.07
N GLN A 415 -6.51 64.70 -8.12
CA GLN A 415 -6.42 63.27 -8.44
C GLN A 415 -5.00 62.87 -8.83
N GLU A 416 -4.30 63.70 -9.58
CA GLU A 416 -2.93 63.42 -9.99
C GLU A 416 -1.96 63.45 -8.81
N ARG A 417 -2.14 64.38 -7.86
CA ARG A 417 -1.39 64.39 -6.59
C ARG A 417 -1.65 63.11 -5.78
N LYS A 418 -2.92 62.70 -5.64
CA LYS A 418 -3.26 61.45 -4.94
C LYS A 418 -2.71 60.21 -5.63
N ARG A 419 -2.70 60.17 -6.96
CA ARG A 419 -2.09 59.07 -7.72
C ARG A 419 -0.60 58.96 -7.45
N LYS A 420 0.11 60.09 -7.41
CA LYS A 420 1.54 60.12 -7.05
C LYS A 420 1.79 59.67 -5.62
N GLU A 421 1.01 60.15 -4.64
CA GLU A 421 1.11 59.67 -3.25
C GLU A 421 0.88 58.16 -3.13
N ILE A 422 -0.16 57.63 -3.80
CA ILE A 422 -0.45 56.19 -3.80
C ILE A 422 0.70 55.41 -4.44
N GLU A 423 1.26 55.90 -5.55
CA GLU A 423 2.37 55.23 -6.22
C GLU A 423 3.65 55.26 -5.38
N ASP A 424 3.95 56.37 -4.71
CA ASP A 424 5.08 56.49 -3.79
C ASP A 424 4.92 55.58 -2.56
N GLU A 425 3.72 55.51 -1.97
CA GLU A 425 3.42 54.56 -0.90
C GLU A 425 3.54 53.10 -1.39
N ARG A 426 3.10 52.83 -2.61
CA ARG A 426 3.19 51.51 -3.22
C ARG A 426 4.64 51.09 -3.46
N GLN A 427 5.49 52.00 -3.94
CA GLN A 427 6.93 51.75 -4.09
C GLN A 427 7.60 51.52 -2.74
N LYS A 428 7.22 52.29 -1.71
CA LYS A 428 7.76 52.12 -0.36
C LYS A 428 7.37 50.76 0.23
N ARG A 429 6.09 50.39 0.13
CA ARG A 429 5.61 49.06 0.55
C ARG A 429 6.27 47.93 -0.23
N TRP A 430 6.44 48.09 -1.54
CA TRP A 430 7.11 47.10 -2.37
C TRP A 430 8.55 46.83 -1.91
N LYS A 431 9.31 47.89 -1.58
CA LYS A 431 10.66 47.74 -1.01
C LYS A 431 10.66 47.04 0.36
N GLU A 432 9.73 47.40 1.24
CA GLU A 432 9.59 46.75 2.55
C GLU A 432 9.20 45.27 2.43
N GLU A 433 8.29 44.94 1.51
CA GLU A 433 7.86 43.56 1.23
C GLU A 433 8.99 42.74 0.60
N GLU A 434 9.77 43.32 -0.31
CA GLU A 434 10.94 42.68 -0.91
C GLU A 434 12.00 42.36 0.15
N GLU A 435 12.27 43.29 1.07
CA GLU A 435 13.19 43.05 2.19
C GLU A 435 12.67 41.96 3.14
N GLN A 436 11.38 41.97 3.47
CA GLN A 436 10.75 40.91 4.27
C GLN A 436 10.79 39.56 3.57
N ARG A 437 10.58 39.52 2.26
CA ARG A 437 10.65 38.30 1.46
C ARG A 437 12.06 37.72 1.50
N LEU A 438 13.08 38.55 1.36
CA LEU A 438 14.47 38.13 1.44
C LEU A 438 14.81 37.57 2.83
N ARG A 439 14.34 38.22 3.90
CA ARG A 439 14.51 37.73 5.29
C ARG A 439 13.83 36.38 5.50
N ARG A 440 12.62 36.17 4.98
CA ARG A 440 11.90 34.89 5.06
C ARG A 440 12.61 33.79 4.27
N GLN A 441 13.15 34.11 3.09
CA GLN A 441 13.95 33.15 2.32
C GLN A 441 15.18 32.70 3.10
N MET A 442 15.93 33.63 3.71
CA MET A 442 17.08 33.27 4.54
C MET A 442 16.69 32.40 5.74
N GLN A 443 15.61 32.74 6.45
CA GLN A 443 15.10 31.92 7.56
C GLN A 443 14.69 30.52 7.08
N GLN A 444 14.02 30.42 5.93
CA GLN A 444 13.58 29.15 5.39
C GLN A 444 14.75 28.28 4.93
N GLU A 445 15.78 28.87 4.33
CA GLU A 445 17.03 28.16 4.00
C GLU A 445 17.75 27.66 5.26
N GLU A 446 17.76 28.46 6.33
CA GLU A 446 18.37 28.07 7.60
C GLU A 446 17.60 26.95 8.30
N GLU A 447 16.26 27.01 8.31
CA GLU A 447 15.40 25.92 8.78
C GLU A 447 15.58 24.65 7.96
N ASP A 448 15.65 24.76 6.63
CA ASP A 448 15.87 23.62 5.75
C ASP A 448 17.26 23.01 5.95
N LYS A 449 18.29 23.83 6.21
CA LYS A 449 19.62 23.37 6.59
C LYS A 449 19.57 22.58 7.90
N GLN A 450 18.92 23.11 8.94
CA GLN A 450 18.75 22.40 10.21
C GLN A 450 17.94 21.09 10.05
N ARG A 451 16.92 21.07 9.19
CA ARG A 451 16.15 19.86 8.88
C ARG A 451 16.99 18.82 8.15
N ARG A 452 17.84 19.24 7.20
CA ARG A 452 18.78 18.34 6.50
C ARG A 452 19.77 17.73 7.48
N GLU A 453 20.32 18.53 8.38
CA GLU A 453 21.26 18.07 9.42
C GLU A 453 20.59 17.07 10.38
N LYS A 454 19.37 17.36 10.87
CA LYS A 454 18.59 16.41 11.67
C LYS A 454 18.31 15.09 10.93
N ARG A 455 18.01 15.15 9.63
CA ARG A 455 17.80 13.94 8.80
C ARG A 455 19.08 13.14 8.61
N LEU A 456 20.22 13.80 8.44
CA LEU A 456 21.53 13.15 8.36
C LEU A 456 21.86 12.45 9.67
N ASN A 457 21.74 13.16 10.81
CA ASN A 457 21.98 12.56 12.12
C ASN A 457 21.06 11.36 12.39
N LYS A 458 19.77 11.47 12.04
CA LYS A 458 18.83 10.34 12.16
C LYS A 458 19.24 9.14 11.29
N ARG A 459 19.68 9.38 10.05
CA ARG A 459 20.17 8.31 9.16
C ARG A 459 21.44 7.66 9.69
N GLU A 460 22.34 8.45 10.29
CA GLU A 460 23.53 7.90 10.94
C GLU A 460 23.18 7.06 12.17
N GLU A 461 22.21 7.48 12.99
CA GLU A 461 21.71 6.68 14.10
C GLU A 461 21.03 5.39 13.63
N GLU A 462 20.20 5.45 12.59
CA GLU A 462 19.56 4.28 11.98
C GLU A 462 20.61 3.33 11.40
N LYS A 463 21.65 3.85 10.75
CA LYS A 463 22.77 3.06 10.23
C LYS A 463 23.55 2.38 11.36
N LYS A 464 23.85 3.09 12.45
CA LYS A 464 24.50 2.50 13.64
C LYS A 464 23.64 1.40 14.26
N LYS A 465 22.32 1.60 14.37
CA LYS A 465 21.39 0.57 14.86
C LYS A 465 21.36 -0.66 13.95
N GLN A 466 21.37 -0.46 12.64
CA GLN A 466 21.43 -1.55 11.66
C GLN A 466 22.75 -2.30 11.76
N GLU A 467 23.89 -1.60 11.84
CA GLU A 467 25.21 -2.22 12.03
C GLU A 467 25.27 -3.03 13.33
N GLU A 468 24.67 -2.54 14.42
CA GLU A 468 24.58 -3.27 15.68
C GLU A 468 23.67 -4.51 15.59
N GLN A 469 22.54 -4.42 14.89
CA GLN A 469 21.67 -5.57 14.63
C GLN A 469 22.35 -6.62 13.75
N ASP A 470 23.03 -6.20 12.69
CA ASP A 470 23.78 -7.09 11.81
C ASP A 470 24.93 -7.76 12.56
N LYS A 471 25.60 -7.03 13.48
CA LYS A 471 26.62 -7.61 14.36
C LYS A 471 26.03 -8.67 15.29
N LYS A 472 24.90 -8.39 15.95
CA LYS A 472 24.19 -9.37 16.81
C LYS A 472 23.76 -10.60 16.02
N LYS A 473 23.27 -10.42 14.80
CA LYS A 473 22.88 -11.53 13.92
C LYS A 473 24.08 -12.39 13.54
N LYS A 474 25.21 -11.77 13.17
CA LYS A 474 26.46 -12.49 12.90
C LYS A 474 26.98 -13.24 14.14
N GLU A 475 26.87 -12.65 15.33
CA GLU A 475 27.24 -13.32 16.59
C GLU A 475 26.33 -14.53 16.87
N GLN A 476 25.02 -14.42 16.63
CA GLN A 476 24.08 -15.54 16.73
C GLN A 476 24.39 -16.65 15.71
N GLU A 477 24.62 -16.29 14.45
CA GLU A 477 25.03 -17.25 13.41
C GLU A 477 26.34 -17.95 13.77
N GLN A 478 27.33 -17.22 14.31
CA GLN A 478 28.58 -17.81 14.81
C GLN A 478 28.34 -18.75 15.99
N GLN A 479 27.45 -18.42 16.93
CA GLN A 479 27.08 -19.29 18.03
C GLN A 479 26.39 -20.56 17.55
N GLU A 480 25.49 -20.47 16.57
CA GLU A 480 24.85 -21.64 15.96
C GLU A 480 25.84 -22.54 15.22
N ILE A 481 26.76 -21.94 14.45
CA ILE A 481 27.84 -22.69 13.77
C ILE A 481 28.73 -23.38 14.80
N LYS A 482 29.12 -22.67 15.87
CA LYS A 482 29.91 -23.24 16.95
C LYS A 482 29.20 -24.42 17.61
N LYS A 483 27.91 -24.28 17.92
CA LYS A 483 27.10 -25.36 18.49
C LYS A 483 26.99 -26.56 17.56
N LYS A 484 26.75 -26.34 16.26
CA LYS A 484 26.73 -27.42 15.24
C LYS A 484 28.08 -28.13 15.16
N LEU A 485 29.19 -27.39 15.26
CA LEU A 485 30.53 -27.96 15.28
C LEU A 485 30.79 -28.78 16.55
N GLU A 486 30.38 -28.27 17.71
CA GLU A 486 30.45 -29.02 18.99
C GLU A 486 29.63 -30.31 18.92
N ASP A 487 28.42 -30.27 18.38
CA ASP A 487 27.58 -31.45 18.16
C ASP A 487 28.23 -32.45 17.20
N GLN A 488 28.86 -31.98 16.11
CA GLN A 488 29.60 -32.83 15.18
C GLN A 488 30.84 -33.47 15.82
N ILE A 489 31.57 -32.72 16.64
CA ILE A 489 32.72 -33.24 17.40
C ILE A 489 32.23 -34.32 18.36
N LYS A 490 31.13 -34.07 19.09
CA LYS A 490 30.54 -35.05 20.00
C LYS A 490 30.09 -36.31 19.27
N GLN A 491 29.41 -36.19 18.13
CA GLN A 491 29.04 -37.34 17.30
C GLN A 491 30.25 -38.13 16.82
N ARG A 492 31.33 -37.44 16.39
CA ARG A 492 32.58 -38.12 16.02
C ARG A 492 33.20 -38.87 17.20
N GLN A 493 33.24 -38.26 18.38
CA GLN A 493 33.73 -38.90 19.60
C GLN A 493 32.88 -40.11 19.98
N GLU A 494 31.55 -40.03 19.85
CA GLU A 494 30.66 -41.17 20.09
C GLU A 494 30.87 -42.30 19.07
N ILE A 495 31.06 -41.98 17.79
CA ILE A 495 31.38 -42.96 16.74
C ILE A 495 32.74 -43.61 17.02
N GLU A 496 33.75 -42.82 17.39
CA GLU A 496 35.09 -43.31 17.72
C GLU A 496 35.07 -44.20 18.97
N GLN A 497 34.33 -43.80 20.02
CA GLN A 497 34.13 -44.65 21.20
C GLN A 497 33.41 -45.94 20.87
N ARG A 498 32.37 -45.92 20.02
CA ARG A 498 31.70 -47.14 19.56
C ARG A 498 32.63 -48.02 18.74
N SER A 499 33.44 -47.44 17.86
CA SER A 499 34.43 -48.18 17.08
C SER A 499 35.48 -48.83 17.99
N LEU A 500 35.96 -48.12 19.01
CA LEU A 500 36.88 -48.67 20.01
C LEU A 500 36.23 -49.78 20.84
N GLN A 501 34.97 -49.62 21.25
CA GLN A 501 34.21 -50.66 21.95
C GLN A 501 34.00 -51.89 21.07
N GLU A 502 33.63 -51.73 19.80
CA GLU A 502 33.50 -52.83 18.85
C GLU A 502 34.84 -53.54 18.60
N GLU A 503 35.96 -52.80 18.56
CA GLU A 503 37.29 -53.37 18.41
C GLU A 503 37.74 -54.12 19.67
N GLU A 504 37.40 -53.60 20.86
CA GLU A 504 37.62 -54.27 22.14
C GLU A 504 36.75 -55.53 22.28
N GLU A 505 35.49 -55.49 21.86
CA GLU A 505 34.61 -56.67 21.80
C GLU A 505 35.12 -57.71 20.81
N LYS A 506 35.61 -57.28 19.62
CA LYS A 506 36.26 -58.18 18.67
C LYS A 506 37.52 -58.81 19.25
N ARG A 507 38.33 -58.05 19.99
CA ARG A 507 39.51 -58.58 20.71
C ARG A 507 39.11 -59.58 21.79
N LYS A 508 38.13 -59.26 22.63
CA LYS A 508 37.60 -60.17 23.66
C LYS A 508 37.03 -61.44 23.04
N LYS A 509 36.34 -61.32 21.90
CA LYS A 509 35.82 -62.47 21.15
C LYS A 509 36.95 -63.30 20.53
N GLN A 510 37.98 -62.68 19.96
CA GLN A 510 39.17 -63.39 19.48
C GLN A 510 39.92 -64.09 20.60
N GLU A 511 40.01 -63.46 21.78
CA GLU A 511 40.63 -64.04 22.97
C GLU A 511 39.80 -65.20 23.52
N GLN A 512 38.47 -65.08 23.56
CA GLN A 512 37.56 -66.18 23.89
C GLN A 512 37.66 -67.32 22.87
N ASP A 513 37.66 -67.03 21.57
CA ASP A 513 37.84 -68.01 20.51
C ASP A 513 39.22 -68.69 20.61
N GLN A 514 40.25 -67.97 21.05
CA GLN A 514 41.59 -68.51 21.28
C GLN A 514 41.61 -69.42 22.52
N ILE A 515 40.99 -69.00 23.62
CA ILE A 515 40.81 -69.82 24.82
C ILE A 515 40.01 -71.09 24.49
N GLU A 516 38.95 -70.98 23.69
CA GLU A 516 38.13 -72.11 23.21
C GLU A 516 38.97 -73.05 22.35
N ARG A 517 39.77 -72.52 21.40
CA ARG A 517 40.71 -73.31 20.59
C ARG A 517 41.76 -74.01 21.44
N ASP A 518 42.31 -73.33 22.43
CA ASP A 518 43.32 -73.91 23.34
C ASP A 518 42.70 -74.97 24.26
N ARG A 519 41.43 -74.78 24.66
CA ARG A 519 40.65 -75.79 25.38
C ARG A 519 40.35 -77.02 24.50
N ILE A 520 39.94 -76.82 23.25
CA ILE A 520 39.73 -77.89 22.27
C ILE A 520 41.05 -78.61 21.99
N LYS A 521 42.15 -77.88 21.84
CA LYS A 521 43.49 -78.45 21.64
C LYS A 521 43.93 -79.27 22.85
N LYS A 522 43.71 -78.77 24.07
CA LYS A 522 43.96 -79.51 25.31
C LYS A 522 43.12 -80.78 25.39
N GLN A 523 41.83 -80.72 25.05
CA GLN A 523 40.96 -81.90 24.99
C GLN A 523 41.40 -82.89 23.90
N GLN A 524 41.89 -82.39 22.75
CA GLN A 524 42.44 -83.23 21.68
C GLN A 524 43.77 -83.87 22.08
N ASP A 525 44.62 -83.16 22.80
CA ASP A 525 45.89 -83.69 23.31
C ASP A 525 45.66 -84.69 24.45
N GLU A 526 44.71 -84.44 25.36
CA GLU A 526 44.23 -85.41 26.36
C GLU A 526 43.62 -86.65 25.68
N ALA A 527 42.81 -86.46 24.63
CA ALA A 527 42.26 -87.57 23.85
C ALA A 527 43.37 -88.35 23.11
N ARG A 528 44.40 -87.67 22.59
CA ARG A 528 45.57 -88.31 21.98
C ARG A 528 46.40 -89.07 23.01
N GLU A 529 46.53 -88.56 24.22
CA GLU A 529 47.21 -89.23 25.33
C GLU A 529 46.43 -90.46 25.80
N LEU A 530 45.11 -90.36 25.93
CA LEU A 530 44.22 -91.49 26.21
C LEU A 530 44.28 -92.53 25.08
N LYS A 531 44.33 -92.09 23.82
CA LYS A 531 44.48 -92.98 22.66
C LYS A 531 45.86 -93.64 22.61
N ARG A 532 46.91 -92.94 23.06
CA ARG A 532 48.26 -93.50 23.27
C ARG A 532 48.24 -94.56 24.37
N LYS A 533 47.65 -94.26 25.53
CA LYS A 533 47.51 -95.21 26.65
C LYS A 533 46.69 -96.44 26.24
N ALA A 534 45.59 -96.25 25.51
CA ALA A 534 44.79 -97.36 24.98
C ALA A 534 45.56 -98.21 23.96
N ASN A 535 46.34 -97.60 23.06
CA ASN A 535 47.20 -98.34 22.12
C ASN A 535 48.37 -99.04 22.83
N GLU A 536 48.85 -98.49 23.93
CA GLU A 536 49.93 -99.07 24.76
C GLU A 536 49.40 -100.27 25.58
N GLU A 537 48.19 -100.16 26.14
CA GLU A 537 47.45 -101.28 26.73
C GLU A 537 47.08 -102.37 25.71
N GLU A 538 46.70 -101.99 24.48
CA GLU A 538 46.44 -102.95 23.39
C GLU A 538 47.73 -103.67 22.95
N ARG A 539 48.85 -102.95 22.93
CA ARG A 539 50.18 -103.52 22.66
C ARG A 539 50.64 -104.45 23.79
N GLU A 540 50.36 -104.12 25.05
CA GLU A 540 50.58 -105.03 26.19
C GLU A 540 49.69 -106.27 26.11
N ARG A 541 48.40 -106.14 25.73
CA ARG A 541 47.53 -107.29 25.51
C ARG A 541 48.04 -108.21 24.41
N ARG A 542 48.46 -107.66 23.26
CA ARG A 542 49.05 -108.46 22.17
C ARG A 542 50.38 -109.11 22.57
N ASN A 543 51.22 -108.44 23.35
CA ASN A 543 52.45 -109.03 23.88
C ASN A 543 52.15 -110.16 24.89
N ASN A 544 51.12 -110.00 25.74
CA ASN A 544 50.68 -111.04 26.68
C ASN A 544 50.02 -112.23 25.97
N GLU A 545 49.26 -112.01 24.89
CA GLU A 545 48.75 -113.07 24.01
C GLU A 545 49.87 -113.82 23.29
N PHE A 546 50.88 -113.11 22.78
CA PHE A 546 52.06 -113.72 22.15
C PHE A 546 52.89 -114.56 23.14
N GLU A 547 53.08 -114.07 24.36
CA GLU A 547 53.69 -114.81 25.49
C GLU A 547 52.89 -116.07 25.85
N LEU A 548 51.55 -115.99 25.87
CA LEU A 548 50.66 -117.12 26.15
C LEU A 548 50.72 -118.18 25.04
N GLU A 549 50.83 -117.76 23.79
CA GLU A 549 50.95 -118.63 22.63
C GLU A 549 52.34 -119.31 22.56
N LEU A 550 53.41 -118.62 22.96
CA LEU A 550 54.73 -119.21 23.19
C LEU A 550 54.76 -120.19 24.39
N LYS A 551 53.87 -120.01 25.38
CA LYS A 551 53.69 -120.93 26.52
C LYS A 551 52.92 -122.19 26.12
N LYS A 552 51.88 -122.06 25.29
CA LYS A 552 51.15 -123.20 24.70
C LYS A 552 52.03 -124.09 23.84
N ARG A 553 52.88 -123.48 23.00
CA ARG A 553 53.82 -124.21 22.13
C ARG A 553 54.92 -124.96 22.91
N ARG A 554 55.37 -124.39 24.04
CA ARG A 554 56.29 -125.06 24.98
C ARG A 554 55.64 -126.23 25.72
N LEU A 555 54.35 -126.11 26.10
CA LEU A 555 53.59 -127.19 26.74
C LEU A 555 53.24 -128.34 25.78
N GLU A 556 53.02 -128.07 24.50
CA GLU A 556 52.82 -129.11 23.46
C GLU A 556 54.10 -129.91 23.17
N GLU A 557 55.27 -129.26 23.14
CA GLU A 557 56.56 -129.94 22.99
C GLU A 557 56.93 -130.77 24.24
N GLU A 558 56.53 -130.30 25.44
CA GLU A 558 56.72 -131.04 26.70
C GLU A 558 55.78 -132.26 26.80
N ALA A 559 54.54 -132.17 26.32
CA ALA A 559 53.59 -133.27 26.25
C ALA A 559 54.03 -134.37 25.26
N GLN A 560 54.67 -134.02 24.15
CA GLN A 560 55.24 -134.98 23.20
C GLN A 560 56.53 -135.66 23.72
N LEU A 561 57.23 -135.03 24.67
CA LEU A 561 58.39 -135.61 25.37
C LEU A 561 57.98 -136.56 26.52
N ILE A 562 56.83 -136.28 27.16
CA ILE A 562 56.23 -137.11 28.23
C ILE A 562 55.59 -138.38 27.64
N ALA A 563 54.89 -138.29 26.51
CA ALA A 563 54.33 -139.47 25.84
C ALA A 563 55.41 -140.47 25.36
N ARG A 564 56.60 -139.99 24.95
CA ARG A 564 57.76 -140.83 24.59
C ARG A 564 58.53 -141.39 25.79
N ARG A 565 58.30 -140.86 27.00
CA ARG A 565 58.86 -141.35 28.28
C ARG A 565 57.97 -142.43 28.92
N GLU A 566 56.65 -142.32 28.79
CA GLU A 566 55.68 -143.29 29.33
C GLU A 566 55.66 -144.62 28.55
N GLU A 567 55.91 -144.58 27.24
CA GLU A 567 56.06 -145.78 26.39
C GLU A 567 57.34 -146.59 26.72
N ARG A 568 58.38 -145.94 27.27
CA ARG A 568 59.61 -146.59 27.77
C ARG A 568 59.52 -147.05 29.23
N GLN A 569 58.51 -146.62 29.99
CA GLN A 569 58.24 -147.08 31.36
C GLN A 569 57.40 -148.35 31.39
N ARG A 570 56.39 -148.50 30.50
CA ARG A 570 55.57 -149.72 30.39
C ARG A 570 56.38 -150.98 30.03
N LYS A 571 57.41 -150.86 29.18
CA LYS A 571 58.34 -151.97 28.85
C LYS A 571 59.34 -152.33 29.96
N ARG A 572 59.43 -151.55 31.05
CA ARG A 572 60.32 -151.79 32.21
C ARG A 572 59.57 -152.32 33.44
N GLU A 573 58.23 -152.30 33.44
CA GLU A 573 57.37 -152.81 34.51
C GLU A 573 56.98 -154.29 34.32
N GLU A 574 56.83 -154.78 33.08
CA GLU A 574 56.57 -156.21 32.83
C GLU A 574 57.80 -157.12 33.10
N ASP A 575 59.03 -156.61 32.93
CA ASP A 575 60.26 -157.31 33.35
C ASP A 575 60.47 -157.31 34.88
N ARG A 576 59.71 -156.49 35.64
CA ARG A 576 59.76 -156.41 37.11
C ARG A 576 58.74 -157.31 37.82
N GLU A 577 57.60 -157.63 37.19
CA GLU A 577 56.65 -158.60 37.76
C GLU A 577 57.16 -160.06 37.65
N LYS A 578 57.97 -160.38 36.64
CA LYS A 578 58.55 -161.72 36.46
C LYS A 578 59.61 -162.11 37.51
N ARG A 579 60.21 -161.14 38.20
CA ARG A 579 61.21 -161.37 39.28
C ARG A 579 60.64 -161.28 40.71
N ARG A 580 59.36 -160.91 40.86
CA ARG A 580 58.70 -160.77 42.18
C ARG A 580 57.95 -162.02 42.64
N PHE A 581 57.60 -162.93 41.73
CA PHE A 581 56.94 -164.20 42.07
C PHE A 581 57.94 -165.28 42.55
N GLU A 582 59.22 -165.22 42.16
CA GLU A 582 60.22 -166.24 42.53
C GLU A 582 60.91 -166.01 43.89
N LEU A 583 60.66 -164.88 44.57
CA LEU A 583 61.37 -164.53 45.82
C LEU A 583 60.53 -164.68 47.11
N GLU A 584 59.24 -165.01 47.02
CA GLU A 584 58.37 -165.21 48.20
C GLU A 584 58.07 -166.68 48.56
N GLU A 585 58.49 -167.65 47.74
CA GLU A 585 58.37 -169.11 48.00
C GLU A 585 59.71 -169.73 48.49
N GLY A 586 60.47 -169.01 49.32
CA GLY A 586 61.73 -169.52 49.90
C GLY A 586 61.91 -169.29 51.40
N LEU A 587 61.31 -168.23 51.97
CA LEU A 587 61.50 -167.85 53.37
C LEU A 587 60.40 -168.40 54.30
N LYS A 588 59.93 -169.60 53.96
CA LYS A 588 59.24 -170.58 54.84
C LYS A 588 59.95 -171.93 54.92
N SER A 589 61.24 -172.03 54.58
CA SER A 589 62.07 -173.16 55.04
C SER A 589 63.39 -172.72 55.70
N ARG A 590 63.31 -171.65 56.51
CA ARG A 590 64.18 -171.43 57.68
C ARG A 590 63.86 -172.39 58.85
N ASP A 591 63.15 -173.48 58.57
CA ASP A 591 63.07 -174.67 59.43
C ASP A 591 64.05 -175.79 59.05
N GLU A 592 64.79 -175.70 57.93
CA GLU A 592 65.93 -176.62 57.67
C GLU A 592 67.32 -176.00 57.84
N GLU A 593 67.39 -174.74 58.28
CA GLU A 593 68.62 -174.08 58.80
C GLU A 593 69.23 -174.84 60.00
N ARG A 594 68.58 -175.91 60.50
CA ARG A 594 69.08 -176.77 61.59
C ARG A 594 69.50 -178.17 61.19
N LYS A 595 69.34 -178.61 59.93
CA LYS A 595 69.55 -180.03 59.62
C LYS A 595 70.91 -180.37 59.04
N LYS A 596 71.53 -179.58 58.18
CA LYS A 596 72.62 -180.15 57.37
C LYS A 596 73.91 -179.34 57.27
N LYS A 597 74.10 -178.42 58.21
CA LYS A 597 75.43 -178.18 58.82
C LYS A 597 75.97 -179.41 59.58
N LYS A 598 75.18 -180.49 59.70
CA LYS A 598 75.59 -181.81 60.23
C LYS A 598 75.87 -182.88 59.14
N GLU A 599 75.55 -182.62 57.86
CA GLU A 599 75.93 -183.54 56.75
C GLU A 599 77.16 -183.07 55.97
N GLU A 600 77.58 -181.82 56.19
CA GLU A 600 78.86 -181.30 55.72
C GLU A 600 80.07 -182.10 56.27
N GLU A 601 79.88 -182.93 57.31
CA GLU A 601 80.91 -183.82 57.90
C GLU A 601 80.81 -185.32 57.51
N ASP A 602 79.68 -185.82 56.95
CA ASP A 602 79.46 -187.27 56.77
C ASP A 602 79.69 -187.82 55.36
N ARG A 603 79.84 -187.00 54.31
CA ARG A 603 79.98 -187.55 52.94
C ARG A 603 81.24 -187.24 52.15
N LYS A 604 82.21 -186.58 52.78
CA LYS A 604 83.63 -186.85 52.50
C LYS A 604 84.06 -188.28 52.91
N LYS A 605 83.16 -189.07 53.53
CA LYS A 605 83.31 -190.52 53.78
C LYS A 605 82.65 -191.44 52.72
N LYS A 606 81.75 -190.96 51.84
CA LYS A 606 81.27 -191.77 50.66
C LYS A 606 81.85 -191.32 49.33
N GLU A 607 82.66 -190.26 49.29
CA GLU A 607 83.51 -189.97 48.13
C GLU A 607 84.53 -191.10 47.82
N GLU A 608 84.63 -192.16 48.63
CA GLU A 608 85.59 -193.28 48.46
C GLU A 608 84.95 -194.70 48.28
N GLU A 609 83.69 -194.95 48.68
CA GLU A 609 83.06 -196.28 48.56
C GLU A 609 82.24 -196.49 47.26
N GLU A 610 81.64 -195.45 46.67
CA GLU A 610 80.73 -195.61 45.52
C GLU A 610 81.44 -195.55 44.15
N LEU A 611 82.68 -195.06 44.12
CA LEU A 611 83.58 -195.16 42.97
C LEU A 611 83.98 -196.62 42.65
N GLN A 612 83.81 -197.58 43.59
CA GLN A 612 84.09 -199.02 43.41
C GLN A 612 82.84 -199.90 43.16
N LYS A 613 81.61 -199.43 43.47
CA LYS A 613 80.42 -200.30 43.49
C LYS A 613 79.52 -200.25 42.24
N LYS A 614 79.76 -199.37 41.27
CA LYS A 614 78.97 -199.36 40.02
C LYS A 614 79.76 -199.38 38.71
N GLN A 615 81.07 -199.52 38.79
CA GLN A 615 81.84 -200.23 37.75
C GLN A 615 81.51 -201.75 37.73
N GLN A 616 80.81 -202.30 38.74
CA GLN A 616 80.35 -203.69 38.78
C GLN A 616 78.88 -203.91 38.32
N GLU A 617 77.97 -202.93 38.47
CA GLU A 617 76.60 -203.10 37.98
C GLU A 617 76.45 -202.81 36.47
N ASP A 618 77.30 -201.93 35.91
CA ASP A 618 77.42 -201.72 34.46
C ASP A 618 77.93 -202.98 33.72
N GLU A 619 78.55 -203.94 34.43
CA GLU A 619 79.04 -205.22 33.89
C GLU A 619 78.03 -206.39 34.05
N GLN A 620 77.02 -206.24 34.92
CA GLN A 620 76.05 -207.29 35.24
C GLN A 620 74.72 -207.12 34.50
N ARG A 621 74.26 -205.90 34.22
CA ARG A 621 72.99 -205.71 33.49
C ARG A 621 73.12 -205.86 31.97
N GLN A 622 74.29 -205.58 31.42
CA GLN A 622 74.64 -205.91 30.04
C GLN A 622 74.57 -207.44 29.80
N LYS A 623 74.85 -208.27 30.82
CA LYS A 623 74.72 -209.75 30.79
C LYS A 623 73.28 -210.25 31.01
N GLU A 624 72.44 -209.51 31.75
CA GLU A 624 71.00 -209.83 31.90
C GLU A 624 70.21 -209.55 30.61
N LEU A 625 70.57 -208.49 29.86
CA LEU A 625 70.00 -208.19 28.54
C LEU A 625 70.41 -209.21 27.47
N GLU A 626 71.62 -209.77 27.53
CA GLU A 626 72.06 -210.86 26.63
C GLU A 626 71.44 -212.24 27.01
N GLN A 627 71.13 -212.50 28.29
CA GLN A 627 70.44 -213.73 28.72
C GLN A 627 68.92 -213.74 28.45
N GLU A 628 68.25 -212.58 28.48
CA GLU A 628 66.83 -212.47 28.07
C GLU A 628 66.66 -212.61 26.55
N GLU A 629 67.60 -212.10 25.76
CA GLU A 629 67.60 -212.25 24.29
C GLU A 629 67.96 -213.69 23.86
N LEU A 630 68.75 -214.41 24.68
CA LEU A 630 69.02 -215.84 24.50
C LEU A 630 67.81 -216.72 24.90
N LYS A 631 67.07 -216.38 25.96
CA LYS A 631 65.82 -217.06 26.34
C LYS A 631 64.71 -216.91 25.31
N MET A 632 64.61 -215.76 24.64
CA MET A 632 63.67 -215.59 23.52
C MET A 632 64.05 -216.42 22.29
N LYS A 633 65.34 -216.66 22.04
CA LYS A 633 65.79 -217.53 20.95
C LYS A 633 65.64 -219.02 21.28
N GLU A 634 65.83 -219.43 22.54
CA GLU A 634 65.58 -220.81 22.99
C GLU A 634 64.07 -221.14 23.07
N GLU A 635 63.18 -220.18 23.35
CA GLU A 635 61.71 -220.39 23.26
C GLU A 635 61.20 -220.46 21.81
N GLU A 636 61.83 -219.74 20.87
CA GLU A 636 61.61 -219.88 19.43
C GLU A 636 62.10 -221.23 18.89
N GLU A 637 63.16 -221.78 19.48
CA GLU A 637 63.72 -223.09 19.14
C GLU A 637 62.90 -224.24 19.77
N MET A 638 62.35 -224.08 20.98
CA MET A 638 61.48 -225.07 21.62
C MET A 638 60.08 -225.15 20.98
N ARG A 639 59.56 -224.03 20.45
CA ARG A 639 58.33 -224.05 19.62
C ARG A 639 58.54 -224.79 18.28
N ARG A 640 59.75 -224.75 17.72
CA ARG A 640 60.12 -225.53 16.52
C ARG A 640 60.34 -227.01 16.81
N ILE A 641 60.79 -227.38 18.00
CA ILE A 641 60.95 -228.80 18.39
C ILE A 641 59.61 -229.46 18.77
N ILE A 642 58.60 -228.72 19.24
CA ILE A 642 57.22 -229.26 19.41
C ILE A 642 56.49 -229.37 18.06
N GLU A 643 56.84 -228.56 17.06
CA GLU A 643 56.48 -228.81 15.65
C GLU A 643 57.12 -230.11 15.09
N GLU A 644 58.12 -230.70 15.76
CA GLU A 644 58.80 -231.93 15.32
C GLU A 644 58.43 -233.21 16.11
N GLN A 645 57.66 -233.17 17.21
CA GLN A 645 57.34 -234.37 18.04
C GLN A 645 55.87 -234.85 18.10
N GLU A 646 54.86 -234.11 17.66
CA GLU A 646 53.49 -234.67 17.48
C GLU A 646 53.12 -234.91 16.00
N GLN A 647 54.16 -235.12 15.18
CA GLN A 647 54.06 -235.90 13.94
C GLN A 647 54.44 -237.39 14.15
N ASP A 648 54.59 -237.87 15.39
CA ASP A 648 54.90 -239.29 15.71
C ASP A 648 53.93 -239.98 16.72
N GLU A 649 52.80 -239.35 17.09
CA GLU A 649 51.58 -239.98 17.65
C GLU A 649 50.34 -239.42 16.93
#